data_AF-A0AAD0E7Y5-F1
#
_entry.id   AF-A0AAD0E7Y5-F1
#
_cell.length_a   1.000
_cell.length_b   1.000
_cell.length_c   1.000
_cell.angle_alpha   90.00
_cell.angle_beta   90.00
_cell.angle_gamma   90.00
#
_symmetry.space_group_name_H-M   'P 1'
#
loop_
_entity.id
_entity.type
_entity.pdbx_description
1 polymer ?
#
loop_
_entity_poly.entity_id
_entity_poly.type
_entity_poly.pdbx_seq_one_letter_code
_entity_poly.pdbx_strand_id
1 'polypeptide(L)'
;MKKIPFILGLIVFGLAFLWSCEKDDKMSNIPVELTLEEKMLSLFEGDNKTLKILTGNGKYKVQSSDVGVAKVSVNENLITINVLKSGKTVITLTDAQHKKTTVELTVSQAVNLSENEVGLGENSETMVTIADESTFSVDVENEEIATATLEGKTIKITGKKAGKTIVSVTNTKINRSTKVDVTVYKTVSLEKNKIELRVNEEEVIKLLTGEGPFNIETDNDGVKAFEEDKELKITALKPGKSVVSVIDTKTNQTATVEITVFKSIEVETDKVQMKKGEEKNIAISQGEGPYEVTSSNDVVRATVKETNVKISALKGGKSIITVLDTKTNRTFAVEVVVNESLQLEKTDIELHPNAEHTILAISGVGPFMASSENTEIATATSNGKGIKISAKKTGRTQITVTDVKTQEKSVINVLVFTFVNLSQNKVVLKEKATTSVNITSEGNKFDISSDNQNVTVMLEGKTIKITGVKAGKSTITVTDAVSKKSTNLEVEVTALENIEVSKEAISLNIGEVTNVVITSGEGPFQLSVNNDFITATLENQNIRIEAKKGGKSEITISNPQTGKSVKISVTSQYADFKLSTNEATLSVNQNQQVAITGGSGKFSATSNAESVATVNVSGTTLTINGASGGDAVITVTDTQSNKTKTINVKVKAATGKLDIVRKRVELIVGGFGDTQVISGMPVKEHCTSENPSIAVFDRVETNTFGETYAYIRGVGKGTTKVTISDGVTSFQVTAIVTKVPEFKLLKNIIDIKEGKSSIGAGVQGSGNFSISIQNSDLVTVSEPNNYGGGDTYFFGIEGKKAGTTQVTITDNVTKSSGVIQVTVREKNTDFQLSTSNVTLNENQNQQVTITGGSGEFTVTSNAESVATVNVSGTTLTINGVSEGDAVITVTDTQSNKNKTISVKVKKAEVLEIGRTKISVFVGKYGTTALLKGMPIKEHCVSEDPNIAVFDRVEESETIYIKAVNVGRTNVTISDGITSHQVDVEVKKLPDFNLDLTRLIMFKGENSSVEIQGSGDFEITVSEPGKINFTRTEELDVNGVIYLYITALELGETQVTIKDKHSGKSDVLTVKIIEDFD
;
A
#
# COMPACT_ATOMS: atom_id res chain seq x y z
N MET A 1 -3.03 -6.92 -48.63
CA MET A 1 -4.22 -6.93 -49.54
C MET A 1 -4.86 -5.54 -49.51
N LYS A 2 -5.36 -4.98 -50.63
CA LYS A 2 -6.79 -4.65 -50.88
C LYS A 2 -7.59 -4.25 -49.61
N LYS A 3 -8.28 -3.10 -49.51
CA LYS A 3 -8.92 -2.22 -50.52
C LYS A 3 -9.17 -0.77 -50.02
N ILE A 4 -9.58 0.11 -50.94
CA ILE A 4 -10.06 1.51 -50.76
C ILE A 4 -11.56 1.57 -50.37
N PRO A 5 -12.00 2.58 -49.59
CA PRO A 5 -13.13 3.47 -49.95
C PRO A 5 -12.70 4.97 -49.90
N PHE A 6 -13.13 5.94 -50.74
CA PHE A 6 -14.43 6.31 -51.38
C PHE A 6 -15.42 6.92 -50.36
N ILE A 7 -15.79 8.22 -50.39
CA ILE A 7 -16.84 8.90 -51.22
C ILE A 7 -16.73 10.44 -50.96
N LEU A 8 -16.71 11.35 -51.95
CA LEU A 8 -17.82 12.16 -52.57
C LEU A 8 -18.58 13.11 -51.59
N GLY A 9 -19.02 14.36 -51.91
CA GLY A 9 -18.86 15.26 -53.08
C GLY A 9 -20.13 16.13 -53.37
N LEU A 10 -20.01 17.43 -53.71
CA LEU A 10 -21.11 18.38 -54.10
C LEU A 10 -20.54 19.65 -54.84
N ILE A 11 -21.22 20.52 -55.62
CA ILE A 11 -22.32 20.51 -56.65
C ILE A 11 -22.85 21.99 -56.81
N VAL A 12 -23.30 22.65 -57.93
CA VAL A 12 -23.01 22.81 -59.39
C VAL A 12 -23.56 24.23 -59.82
N PHE A 13 -23.35 24.69 -61.07
CA PHE A 13 -23.96 25.84 -61.82
C PHE A 13 -23.30 27.25 -61.71
N GLY A 14 -23.34 28.13 -62.75
CA GLY A 14 -23.71 27.92 -64.17
C GLY A 14 -24.14 29.17 -64.98
N LEU A 15 -23.95 29.13 -66.32
CA LEU A 15 -24.52 30.01 -67.40
C LEU A 15 -24.01 31.47 -67.54
N ALA A 16 -24.08 32.19 -68.68
CA ALA A 16 -24.05 31.87 -70.14
C ALA A 16 -24.07 33.15 -71.06
N PHE A 17 -23.85 32.99 -72.39
CA PHE A 17 -24.28 33.87 -73.52
C PHE A 17 -23.51 35.21 -73.80
N LEU A 18 -23.42 35.80 -75.02
CA LEU A 18 -23.95 35.53 -76.39
C LEU A 18 -23.16 36.31 -77.51
N TRP A 19 -23.09 35.78 -78.75
CA TRP A 19 -22.95 36.50 -80.08
C TRP A 19 -21.73 37.44 -80.37
N SER A 20 -21.35 37.88 -81.61
CA SER A 20 -21.62 37.52 -83.04
C SER A 20 -20.52 38.13 -83.98
N CYS A 21 -20.65 37.99 -85.32
CA CYS A 21 -19.87 38.53 -86.46
C CYS A 21 -19.10 39.87 -86.25
N GLU A 22 -17.81 40.04 -86.64
CA GLU A 22 -17.17 39.99 -87.99
C GLU A 22 -17.17 41.36 -88.73
N LYS A 23 -15.98 42.00 -88.88
CA LYS A 23 -15.41 42.41 -90.19
C LYS A 23 -14.00 43.01 -90.15
N ASP A 24 -13.33 42.96 -91.30
CA ASP A 24 -11.99 43.49 -91.58
C ASP A 24 -11.96 45.03 -91.69
N ASP A 25 -10.75 45.58 -91.59
CA ASP A 25 -10.32 46.56 -92.59
C ASP A 25 -8.85 46.30 -93.01
N LYS A 26 -8.50 46.60 -94.28
CA LYS A 26 -7.20 46.21 -94.86
C LYS A 26 -6.29 47.42 -95.11
N MET A 27 -5.14 47.45 -94.44
CA MET A 27 -3.99 48.27 -94.86
C MET A 27 -2.99 47.39 -95.62
N SER A 28 -2.65 47.76 -96.86
CA SER A 28 -1.63 47.07 -97.65
C SER A 28 -0.23 47.38 -97.12
N ASN A 29 0.51 46.37 -96.68
CA ASN A 29 1.86 46.55 -96.13
C ASN A 29 2.90 45.67 -96.86
N ILE A 30 4.09 46.22 -97.08
CA ILE A 30 5.12 45.66 -97.99
C ILE A 30 5.61 44.30 -97.47
N PRO A 31 5.85 43.28 -98.34
CA PRO A 31 6.27 41.95 -97.88
C PRO A 31 7.66 41.98 -97.23
N VAL A 32 7.70 41.82 -95.91
CA VAL A 32 8.92 41.61 -95.13
C VAL A 32 9.48 40.21 -95.45
N GLU A 33 10.80 40.02 -95.43
CA GLU A 33 11.39 38.69 -95.58
C GLU A 33 11.18 37.84 -94.30
N LEU A 34 11.02 36.53 -94.45
CA LEU A 34 10.74 35.62 -93.34
C LEU A 34 12.04 34.96 -92.85
N THR A 35 12.54 35.35 -91.67
CA THR A 35 13.82 34.84 -91.13
C THR A 35 13.69 34.24 -89.73
N LEU A 36 14.61 33.32 -89.42
CA LEU A 36 14.66 32.53 -88.18
C LEU A 36 16.03 32.67 -87.51
N GLU A 37 16.05 32.46 -86.19
CA GLU A 37 17.25 32.46 -85.34
C GLU A 37 18.28 31.40 -85.74
N GLU A 38 17.82 30.19 -86.10
CA GLU A 38 18.65 29.08 -86.59
C GLU A 38 18.00 28.47 -87.85
N LYS A 39 18.81 28.00 -88.83
CA LYS A 39 18.34 27.33 -90.07
C LYS A 39 18.72 25.84 -90.16
N MET A 40 19.51 25.35 -89.22
CA MET A 40 19.88 23.93 -89.09
C MET A 40 19.92 23.56 -87.61
N LEU A 41 19.44 22.37 -87.27
CA LEU A 41 19.36 21.82 -85.92
C LEU A 41 19.88 20.39 -85.88
N SER A 42 20.53 20.04 -84.77
CA SER A 42 20.80 18.65 -84.39
C SER A 42 20.32 18.43 -82.96
N LEU A 43 19.34 17.55 -82.78
CA LEU A 43 18.73 17.21 -81.49
C LEU A 43 18.72 15.68 -81.30
N PHE A 44 18.25 15.20 -80.15
CA PHE A 44 18.15 13.79 -79.82
C PHE A 44 16.69 13.36 -79.60
N GLU A 45 16.44 12.05 -79.71
CA GLU A 45 15.10 11.46 -79.52
C GLU A 45 14.57 11.74 -78.10
N GLY A 46 13.47 12.49 -77.98
CA GLY A 46 12.91 12.97 -76.72
C GLY A 46 13.19 14.45 -76.36
N ASP A 47 14.12 15.12 -77.06
CA ASP A 47 14.44 16.54 -76.81
C ASP A 47 13.27 17.47 -77.16
N ASN A 48 13.14 18.59 -76.43
CA ASN A 48 12.25 19.70 -76.79
C ASN A 48 13.06 21.00 -76.89
N LYS A 49 12.89 21.77 -77.97
CA LYS A 49 13.63 23.01 -78.28
C LYS A 49 12.68 24.09 -78.79
N THR A 50 12.97 25.34 -78.44
CA THR A 50 12.27 26.53 -78.97
C THR A 50 13.20 27.38 -79.85
N LEU A 51 12.62 28.09 -80.82
CA LEU A 51 13.32 28.96 -81.78
C LEU A 51 12.51 30.22 -82.08
N LYS A 52 13.18 31.38 -82.18
CA LYS A 52 12.52 32.65 -82.49
C LYS A 52 12.42 32.91 -84.00
N ILE A 53 11.29 33.50 -84.37
CA ILE A 53 11.05 34.12 -85.67
C ILE A 53 11.54 35.57 -85.58
N LEU A 54 12.55 35.93 -86.36
CA LEU A 54 13.23 37.23 -86.24
C LEU A 54 12.57 38.32 -87.07
N THR A 55 12.12 38.00 -88.29
CA THR A 55 11.39 38.90 -89.18
C THR A 55 10.35 38.12 -90.00
N GLY A 56 9.26 38.77 -90.41
CA GLY A 56 8.19 38.16 -91.20
C GLY A 56 6.87 38.94 -91.15
N ASN A 57 5.86 38.50 -91.90
CA ASN A 57 4.58 39.21 -92.05
C ASN A 57 3.48 38.78 -91.06
N GLY A 58 3.82 38.07 -89.98
CA GLY A 58 2.86 37.60 -88.97
C GLY A 58 1.93 36.47 -89.42
N LYS A 59 0.98 36.12 -88.53
CA LYS A 59 -0.01 35.01 -88.67
C LYS A 59 0.62 33.71 -89.19
N TYR A 60 1.74 33.32 -88.59
CA TYR A 60 2.58 32.22 -89.07
C TYR A 60 1.90 30.84 -88.98
N LYS A 61 2.33 29.93 -89.86
CA LYS A 61 2.02 28.50 -89.82
C LYS A 61 3.31 27.71 -89.97
N VAL A 62 3.53 26.74 -89.09
CA VAL A 62 4.71 25.86 -89.11
C VAL A 62 4.29 24.41 -89.36
N GLN A 63 5.08 23.67 -90.13
CA GLN A 63 4.85 22.26 -90.42
C GLN A 63 6.19 21.50 -90.54
N SER A 64 6.29 20.34 -89.91
CA SER A 64 7.38 19.38 -90.13
C SER A 64 7.07 18.52 -91.35
N SER A 65 8.05 18.25 -92.22
CA SER A 65 7.88 17.32 -93.36
C SER A 65 7.59 15.89 -92.90
N ASP A 66 8.15 15.50 -91.75
CA ASP A 66 7.86 14.25 -91.04
C ASP A 66 7.46 14.54 -89.59
N VAL A 67 6.18 14.31 -89.27
CA VAL A 67 5.59 14.50 -87.94
C VAL A 67 5.77 13.32 -86.98
N GLY A 68 6.37 12.22 -87.47
CA GLY A 68 6.86 11.09 -86.67
C GLY A 68 8.30 11.29 -86.18
N VAL A 69 9.13 12.03 -86.92
CA VAL A 69 10.47 12.47 -86.48
C VAL A 69 10.36 13.62 -85.47
N ALA A 70 9.61 14.68 -85.79
CA ALA A 70 9.38 15.80 -84.86
C ALA A 70 8.01 16.46 -85.06
N LYS A 71 7.32 16.77 -83.97
CA LYS A 71 6.11 17.60 -83.98
C LYS A 71 6.48 19.06 -83.69
N VAL A 72 5.80 19.96 -84.39
CA VAL A 72 6.06 21.40 -84.32
C VAL A 72 4.78 22.18 -84.10
N SER A 73 4.89 23.25 -83.34
CA SER A 73 3.84 24.26 -83.15
C SER A 73 4.46 25.65 -83.19
N VAL A 74 3.65 26.66 -83.46
CA VAL A 74 4.07 28.07 -83.40
C VAL A 74 3.07 28.83 -82.53
N ASN A 75 3.58 29.62 -81.60
CA ASN A 75 2.79 30.56 -80.82
C ASN A 75 3.44 31.94 -80.93
N GLU A 76 2.68 32.93 -81.38
CA GLU A 76 3.16 34.25 -81.77
C GLU A 76 4.44 34.18 -82.63
N ASN A 77 5.60 34.57 -82.07
CA ASN A 77 6.90 34.63 -82.75
C ASN A 77 7.86 33.48 -82.34
N LEU A 78 7.37 32.44 -81.65
CA LEU A 78 8.16 31.30 -81.18
C LEU A 78 7.67 29.99 -81.79
N ILE A 79 8.59 29.22 -82.38
CA ILE A 79 8.38 27.84 -82.82
C ILE A 79 8.82 26.92 -81.68
N THR A 80 7.96 25.97 -81.29
CA THR A 80 8.31 24.87 -80.38
C THR A 80 8.42 23.57 -81.18
N ILE A 81 9.50 22.84 -80.97
CA ILE A 81 9.88 21.60 -81.64
C ILE A 81 10.01 20.51 -80.57
N ASN A 82 9.14 19.50 -80.64
CA ASN A 82 9.18 18.33 -79.77
C ASN A 82 9.61 17.12 -80.60
N VAL A 83 10.75 16.54 -80.24
CA VAL A 83 11.45 15.53 -81.03
C VAL A 83 11.02 14.14 -80.60
N LEU A 84 10.52 13.34 -81.54
CA LEU A 84 9.83 12.08 -81.26
C LEU A 84 10.58 10.84 -81.75
N LYS A 85 11.40 10.96 -82.80
CA LYS A 85 12.18 9.84 -83.33
C LYS A 85 13.43 10.28 -84.09
N SER A 86 14.49 9.51 -83.95
CA SER A 86 15.70 9.54 -84.79
C SER A 86 15.37 9.50 -86.29
N GLY A 87 16.07 10.35 -87.06
CA GLY A 87 15.76 10.61 -88.47
C GLY A 87 16.18 12.00 -88.94
N LYS A 88 15.71 12.42 -90.13
CA LYS A 88 15.86 13.78 -90.65
C LYS A 88 14.52 14.32 -91.13
N THR A 89 14.23 15.58 -90.82
CA THR A 89 13.00 16.27 -91.23
C THR A 89 13.29 17.74 -91.50
N VAL A 90 12.47 18.40 -92.33
CA VAL A 90 12.56 19.83 -92.62
C VAL A 90 11.32 20.53 -92.07
N ILE A 91 11.54 21.50 -91.19
CA ILE A 91 10.50 22.30 -90.56
C ILE A 91 10.32 23.56 -91.41
N THR A 92 9.17 23.67 -92.07
CA THR A 92 8.81 24.81 -92.93
C THR A 92 7.94 25.79 -92.17
N LEU A 93 8.37 27.05 -92.08
CA LEU A 93 7.53 28.18 -91.65
C LEU A 93 6.97 28.91 -92.88
N THR A 94 5.69 29.29 -92.82
CA THR A 94 5.00 30.13 -93.81
C THR A 94 4.30 31.29 -93.11
N ASP A 95 4.29 32.49 -93.71
CA ASP A 95 3.62 33.67 -93.14
C ASP A 95 2.34 34.11 -93.88
N ALA A 96 1.72 35.19 -93.40
CA ALA A 96 0.51 35.77 -93.96
C ALA A 96 0.61 36.19 -95.44
N GLN A 97 1.81 36.47 -95.95
CA GLN A 97 2.05 36.83 -97.36
C GLN A 97 2.62 35.64 -98.17
N HIS A 98 2.47 34.42 -97.64
CA HIS A 98 2.95 33.17 -98.22
C HIS A 98 4.46 33.10 -98.46
N LYS A 99 5.26 33.96 -97.81
CA LYS A 99 6.71 33.79 -97.77
C LYS A 99 7.04 32.55 -96.94
N LYS A 100 8.12 31.86 -97.30
CA LYS A 100 8.54 30.60 -96.68
C LYS A 100 10.02 30.62 -96.32
N THR A 101 10.35 29.96 -95.22
CA THR A 101 11.71 29.65 -94.79
C THR A 101 11.72 28.28 -94.10
N THR A 102 12.88 27.66 -94.00
CA THR A 102 13.02 26.26 -93.55
C THR A 102 14.15 26.10 -92.54
N VAL A 103 13.95 25.17 -91.60
CA VAL A 103 14.98 24.65 -90.70
C VAL A 103 15.18 23.18 -91.01
N GLU A 104 16.41 22.76 -91.32
CA GLU A 104 16.75 21.34 -91.40
C GLU A 104 16.99 20.79 -90.00
N LEU A 105 16.27 19.73 -89.61
CA LEU A 105 16.42 19.07 -88.32
C LEU A 105 16.95 17.64 -88.52
N THR A 106 18.12 17.35 -87.95
CA THR A 106 18.63 15.99 -87.77
C THR A 106 18.37 15.54 -86.33
N VAL A 107 17.92 14.30 -86.16
CA VAL A 107 17.66 13.68 -84.86
C VAL A 107 18.47 12.41 -84.71
N SER A 108 19.24 12.32 -83.62
CA SER A 108 20.08 11.18 -83.27
C SER A 108 19.53 10.41 -82.07
N GLN A 109 19.93 9.14 -81.91
CA GLN A 109 19.67 8.34 -80.72
C GLN A 109 20.84 8.46 -79.71
N ALA A 110 20.60 8.16 -78.44
CA ALA A 110 21.65 8.02 -77.43
C ALA A 110 22.35 6.65 -77.54
N VAL A 111 23.56 6.52 -76.97
CA VAL A 111 24.34 5.27 -77.03
C VAL A 111 23.64 4.19 -76.23
N ASN A 112 23.32 3.06 -76.88
CA ASN A 112 22.51 2.02 -76.27
C ASN A 112 23.40 0.88 -75.72
N LEU A 113 23.43 0.75 -74.39
CA LEU A 113 24.18 -0.27 -73.65
C LEU A 113 23.22 -1.37 -73.17
N SER A 114 23.72 -2.60 -73.07
CA SER A 114 22.94 -3.73 -72.52
C SER A 114 22.62 -3.57 -71.03
N GLU A 115 23.53 -2.97 -70.25
CA GLU A 115 23.39 -2.73 -68.81
C GLU A 115 24.00 -1.35 -68.46
N ASN A 116 23.37 -0.61 -67.55
CA ASN A 116 23.81 0.73 -67.10
C ASN A 116 24.26 0.75 -65.61
N GLU A 117 24.04 -0.33 -64.87
CA GLU A 117 24.64 -0.57 -63.55
C GLU A 117 25.08 -2.04 -63.51
N VAL A 118 26.29 -2.32 -63.01
CA VAL A 118 26.83 -3.67 -62.86
C VAL A 118 27.42 -3.89 -61.46
N GLY A 119 27.22 -5.10 -60.93
CA GLY A 119 27.77 -5.55 -59.66
C GLY A 119 28.67 -6.76 -59.84
N LEU A 120 29.87 -6.74 -59.25
CA LEU A 120 30.84 -7.84 -59.37
C LEU A 120 31.75 -7.96 -58.13
N GLY A 121 32.42 -9.09 -57.96
CA GLY A 121 33.39 -9.29 -56.87
C GLY A 121 34.77 -8.65 -57.13
N GLU A 122 35.60 -8.57 -56.10
CA GLU A 122 37.02 -8.29 -56.28
C GLU A 122 37.66 -9.39 -57.16
N ASN A 123 38.52 -8.99 -58.10
CA ASN A 123 39.15 -9.86 -59.12
C ASN A 123 38.17 -10.62 -60.05
N SER A 124 36.87 -10.33 -59.97
CA SER A 124 35.85 -10.89 -60.87
C SER A 124 35.72 -10.07 -62.14
N GLU A 125 35.07 -10.62 -63.18
CA GLU A 125 34.91 -9.95 -64.49
C GLU A 125 33.45 -10.00 -64.97
N THR A 126 32.96 -8.92 -65.60
CA THR A 126 31.66 -8.85 -66.27
C THR A 126 31.76 -8.14 -67.63
N MET A 127 30.70 -8.23 -68.44
CA MET A 127 30.69 -7.84 -69.86
C MET A 127 29.46 -7.00 -70.21
N VAL A 128 29.64 -5.71 -70.48
CA VAL A 128 28.57 -4.83 -71.00
C VAL A 128 28.74 -4.66 -72.50
N THR A 129 27.72 -5.02 -73.29
CA THR A 129 27.73 -4.87 -74.76
C THR A 129 27.09 -3.55 -75.21
N ILE A 130 27.63 -2.98 -76.29
CA ILE A 130 27.14 -1.78 -76.98
C ILE A 130 26.40 -2.21 -78.25
N ALA A 131 25.14 -1.79 -78.44
CA ALA A 131 24.33 -2.21 -79.59
C ALA A 131 24.70 -1.49 -80.91
N ASP A 132 25.15 -0.24 -80.80
CA ASP A 132 25.40 0.69 -81.92
C ASP A 132 26.49 0.24 -82.91
N GLU A 133 26.45 0.77 -84.15
CA GLU A 133 27.46 0.59 -85.20
C GLU A 133 28.52 1.73 -85.26
N SER A 134 28.83 2.36 -84.13
CA SER A 134 29.82 3.43 -84.05
C SER A 134 31.19 2.97 -83.54
N THR A 135 32.14 3.90 -83.47
CA THR A 135 33.40 3.73 -82.75
C THR A 135 33.27 4.34 -81.35
N PHE A 136 33.85 3.66 -80.36
CA PHE A 136 33.70 4.01 -78.95
C PHE A 136 35.06 4.07 -78.25
N SER A 137 35.10 4.76 -77.12
CA SER A 137 36.17 4.71 -76.12
C SER A 137 35.54 4.56 -74.74
N VAL A 138 36.23 3.85 -73.84
CA VAL A 138 35.85 3.75 -72.43
C VAL A 138 36.90 4.43 -71.56
N ASP A 139 36.44 5.02 -70.47
CA ASP A 139 37.22 5.73 -69.45
C ASP A 139 36.64 5.37 -68.07
N VAL A 140 37.45 5.35 -67.01
CA VAL A 140 37.00 4.89 -65.68
C VAL A 140 37.38 5.89 -64.60
N GLU A 141 36.38 6.37 -63.84
CA GLU A 141 36.58 7.45 -62.86
C GLU A 141 37.50 7.06 -61.69
N ASN A 142 37.62 5.76 -61.39
CA ASN A 142 38.59 5.23 -60.43
C ASN A 142 39.00 3.79 -60.78
N GLU A 143 40.21 3.63 -61.30
CA GLU A 143 40.80 2.32 -61.67
C GLU A 143 41.27 1.48 -60.47
N GLU A 144 41.44 2.05 -59.27
CA GLU A 144 41.73 1.24 -58.07
C GLU A 144 40.55 0.33 -57.71
N ILE A 145 39.32 0.73 -58.06
CA ILE A 145 38.08 0.03 -57.72
C ILE A 145 37.75 -1.01 -58.80
N ALA A 146 37.73 -0.61 -60.07
CA ALA A 146 37.57 -1.52 -61.21
C ALA A 146 38.25 -0.95 -62.47
N THR A 147 38.69 -1.83 -63.37
CA THR A 147 39.28 -1.46 -64.68
C THR A 147 38.36 -1.90 -65.82
N ALA A 148 38.23 -1.10 -66.88
CA ALA A 148 37.41 -1.44 -68.05
C ALA A 148 38.22 -1.43 -69.35
N THR A 149 37.94 -2.39 -70.24
CA THR A 149 38.60 -2.51 -71.55
C THR A 149 37.57 -2.75 -72.65
N LEU A 150 37.71 -2.08 -73.80
CA LEU A 150 36.78 -2.20 -74.92
C LEU A 150 37.29 -3.21 -75.95
N GLU A 151 36.70 -4.40 -75.95
CA GLU A 151 36.94 -5.48 -76.90
C GLU A 151 35.87 -5.42 -78.02
N GLY A 152 36.11 -4.56 -79.01
CA GLY A 152 35.23 -4.37 -80.16
C GLY A 152 33.93 -3.65 -79.81
N LYS A 153 32.86 -4.41 -79.52
CA LYS A 153 31.57 -3.91 -79.01
C LYS A 153 31.29 -4.30 -77.55
N THR A 154 32.20 -5.03 -76.91
CA THR A 154 32.03 -5.50 -75.53
C THR A 154 32.97 -4.73 -74.61
N ILE A 155 32.45 -4.18 -73.53
CA ILE A 155 33.19 -3.55 -72.45
C ILE A 155 33.40 -4.62 -71.37
N LYS A 156 34.62 -5.10 -71.27
CA LYS A 156 35.06 -6.02 -70.23
C LYS A 156 35.44 -5.22 -68.98
N ILE A 157 34.72 -5.43 -67.88
CA ILE A 157 34.92 -4.72 -66.60
C ILE A 157 35.44 -5.74 -65.57
N THR A 158 36.60 -5.45 -64.96
CA THR A 158 37.28 -6.31 -63.98
C THR A 158 37.35 -5.59 -62.63
N GLY A 159 36.80 -6.19 -61.58
CA GLY A 159 36.84 -5.64 -60.21
C GLY A 159 38.24 -5.73 -59.60
N LYS A 160 38.64 -4.72 -58.82
CA LYS A 160 39.97 -4.64 -58.17
C LYS A 160 39.89 -4.51 -56.65
N LYS A 161 38.94 -3.72 -56.14
CA LYS A 161 38.84 -3.34 -54.71
C LYS A 161 37.42 -2.91 -54.40
N ALA A 162 36.88 -3.30 -53.26
CA ALA A 162 35.50 -2.98 -52.88
C ALA A 162 35.22 -1.46 -52.85
N GLY A 163 34.14 -1.05 -53.50
CA GLY A 163 33.78 0.36 -53.68
C GLY A 163 32.82 0.58 -54.84
N LYS A 164 32.55 1.86 -55.17
CA LYS A 164 31.81 2.26 -56.37
C LYS A 164 32.68 3.13 -57.28
N THR A 165 32.60 2.88 -58.58
CA THR A 165 33.28 3.64 -59.65
C THR A 165 32.36 3.71 -60.87
N ILE A 166 32.69 4.52 -61.87
CA ILE A 166 31.86 4.70 -63.07
C ILE A 166 32.70 4.49 -64.31
N VAL A 167 32.19 3.71 -65.26
CA VAL A 167 32.77 3.53 -66.59
C VAL A 167 32.00 4.41 -67.58
N SER A 168 32.67 5.42 -68.13
CA SER A 168 32.11 6.34 -69.11
C SER A 168 32.38 5.85 -70.54
N VAL A 169 31.30 5.57 -71.28
CA VAL A 169 31.33 5.03 -72.65
C VAL A 169 31.03 6.14 -73.64
N THR A 170 32.06 6.60 -74.37
CA THR A 170 31.96 7.76 -75.27
C THR A 170 31.94 7.32 -76.74
N ASN A 171 30.94 7.76 -77.50
CA ASN A 171 30.88 7.57 -78.96
C ASN A 171 31.78 8.59 -79.65
N THR A 172 32.91 8.13 -80.20
CA THR A 172 34.00 9.01 -80.65
C THR A 172 33.70 9.78 -81.93
N LYS A 173 32.63 9.43 -82.67
CA LYS A 173 32.20 10.18 -83.88
C LYS A 173 31.32 11.40 -83.55
N ILE A 174 30.59 11.36 -82.44
CA ILE A 174 29.65 12.42 -82.02
C ILE A 174 30.01 13.07 -80.67
N ASN A 175 31.12 12.62 -80.07
CA ASN A 175 31.69 13.11 -78.80
C ASN A 175 30.66 13.22 -77.66
N ARG A 176 29.92 12.14 -77.41
CA ARG A 176 28.89 12.06 -76.36
C ARG A 176 28.96 10.73 -75.61
N SER A 177 28.75 10.80 -74.30
CA SER A 177 28.98 9.69 -73.35
C SER A 177 27.70 9.15 -72.72
N THR A 178 27.70 7.87 -72.36
CA THR A 178 26.75 7.21 -71.44
C THR A 178 27.57 6.58 -70.30
N LYS A 179 27.00 6.43 -69.11
CA LYS A 179 27.69 5.89 -67.92
C LYS A 179 27.20 4.47 -67.61
N VAL A 180 28.11 3.63 -67.13
CA VAL A 180 27.82 2.39 -66.41
C VAL A 180 28.30 2.56 -64.97
N ASP A 181 27.39 2.48 -64.01
CA ASP A 181 27.74 2.51 -62.58
C ASP A 181 28.26 1.13 -62.15
N VAL A 182 29.45 1.06 -61.57
CA VAL A 182 30.13 -0.19 -61.21
C VAL A 182 30.26 -0.30 -59.70
N THR A 183 29.64 -1.31 -59.11
CA THR A 183 29.80 -1.64 -57.68
C THR A 183 30.64 -2.90 -57.53
N VAL A 184 31.84 -2.77 -56.94
CA VAL A 184 32.69 -3.91 -56.58
C VAL A 184 32.43 -4.30 -55.14
N TYR A 185 32.06 -5.55 -54.93
CA TYR A 185 31.72 -6.11 -53.63
C TYR A 185 32.90 -6.85 -53.00
N LYS A 186 33.13 -6.60 -51.70
CA LYS A 186 34.17 -7.27 -50.92
C LYS A 186 33.94 -8.78 -50.87
N THR A 187 35.01 -9.55 -51.02
CA THR A 187 35.00 -11.03 -50.98
C THR A 187 34.27 -11.58 -49.76
N VAL A 188 33.52 -12.68 -49.95
CA VAL A 188 32.93 -13.46 -48.86
C VAL A 188 34.00 -13.89 -47.86
N SER A 189 33.71 -13.81 -46.56
CA SER A 189 34.65 -14.23 -45.51
C SER A 189 33.91 -14.74 -44.27
N LEU A 190 34.55 -15.68 -43.57
CA LEU A 190 33.97 -16.41 -42.44
C LEU A 190 34.67 -16.03 -41.14
N GLU A 191 33.93 -16.06 -40.03
CA GLU A 191 34.45 -15.85 -38.68
C GLU A 191 35.58 -16.85 -38.33
N LYS A 192 35.49 -18.08 -38.84
CA LYS A 192 36.42 -19.18 -38.58
C LYS A 192 36.73 -19.90 -39.89
N ASN A 193 38.03 -20.08 -40.18
CA ASN A 193 38.52 -20.85 -41.34
C ASN A 193 38.98 -22.28 -40.97
N LYS A 194 38.98 -22.63 -39.67
CA LYS A 194 39.19 -24.00 -39.20
C LYS A 194 38.39 -24.25 -37.90
N ILE A 195 37.77 -25.42 -37.80
CA ILE A 195 37.06 -25.91 -36.60
C ILE A 195 37.37 -27.39 -36.35
N GLU A 196 37.13 -27.86 -35.11
CA GLU A 196 37.29 -29.26 -34.73
C GLU A 196 36.06 -29.74 -33.94
N LEU A 197 35.47 -30.87 -34.37
CA LEU A 197 34.17 -31.39 -33.91
C LEU A 197 34.25 -32.87 -33.54
N ARG A 198 33.18 -33.44 -32.97
CA ARG A 198 32.92 -34.89 -32.94
C ARG A 198 31.67 -35.25 -33.74
N VAL A 199 31.51 -36.53 -34.04
CA VAL A 199 30.31 -37.08 -34.69
C VAL A 199 29.05 -36.66 -33.91
N ASN A 200 28.08 -36.07 -34.63
CA ASN A 200 26.87 -35.44 -34.14
C ASN A 200 27.04 -34.12 -33.33
N GLU A 201 28.24 -33.52 -33.24
CA GLU A 201 28.36 -32.12 -32.81
C GLU A 201 28.06 -31.17 -33.98
N GLU A 202 27.47 -30.02 -33.64
CA GLU A 202 27.15 -28.93 -34.57
C GLU A 202 27.90 -27.66 -34.17
N GLU A 203 28.31 -26.87 -35.16
CA GLU A 203 28.97 -25.57 -34.97
C GLU A 203 28.38 -24.57 -35.97
N VAL A 204 28.34 -23.30 -35.57
CA VAL A 204 27.82 -22.20 -36.38
C VAL A 204 28.91 -21.15 -36.59
N ILE A 205 29.10 -20.72 -37.84
CA ILE A 205 30.15 -19.78 -38.25
C ILE A 205 29.51 -18.61 -39.01
N LYS A 206 29.75 -17.38 -38.57
CA LYS A 206 29.17 -16.20 -39.22
C LYS A 206 29.86 -15.83 -40.52
N LEU A 207 29.06 -15.47 -41.53
CA LEU A 207 29.55 -14.82 -42.75
C LEU A 207 29.75 -13.33 -42.43
N LEU A 208 31.01 -12.90 -42.33
CA LEU A 208 31.38 -11.52 -41.98
C LEU A 208 31.19 -10.55 -43.16
N THR A 209 31.29 -11.07 -44.39
CA THR A 209 31.12 -10.34 -45.66
C THR A 209 30.54 -11.27 -46.71
N GLY A 210 29.92 -10.70 -47.74
CA GLY A 210 29.20 -11.41 -48.80
C GLY A 210 27.81 -10.81 -49.01
N GLU A 211 27.38 -10.79 -50.27
CA GLU A 211 26.10 -10.22 -50.69
C GLU A 211 25.01 -11.29 -50.75
N GLY A 212 25.35 -12.48 -51.24
CA GLY A 212 24.45 -13.60 -51.44
C GLY A 212 23.57 -13.48 -52.70
N PRO A 213 22.74 -14.49 -52.99
CA PRO A 213 22.55 -15.72 -52.19
C PRO A 213 23.77 -16.65 -52.25
N PHE A 214 23.93 -17.49 -51.22
CA PHE A 214 25.09 -18.37 -51.09
C PHE A 214 24.76 -19.81 -51.52
N ASN A 215 25.74 -20.49 -52.10
CA ASN A 215 25.72 -21.93 -52.37
C ASN A 215 26.75 -22.62 -51.46
N ILE A 216 26.38 -23.74 -50.85
CA ILE A 216 27.19 -24.43 -49.83
C ILE A 216 27.56 -25.82 -50.34
N GLU A 217 28.86 -26.10 -50.39
CA GLU A 217 29.41 -27.37 -50.89
C GLU A 217 30.30 -28.03 -49.84
N THR A 218 30.29 -29.36 -49.76
CA THR A 218 31.16 -30.14 -48.87
C THR A 218 32.03 -31.08 -49.71
N ASP A 219 33.32 -31.20 -49.38
CA ASP A 219 34.27 -32.05 -50.13
C ASP A 219 33.96 -33.56 -49.98
N ASN A 220 33.33 -33.95 -48.89
CA ASN A 220 32.93 -35.32 -48.58
C ASN A 220 31.68 -35.38 -47.66
N ASP A 221 31.18 -36.59 -47.40
CA ASP A 221 29.97 -36.85 -46.60
C ASP A 221 30.23 -37.06 -45.09
N GLY A 222 31.43 -36.71 -44.62
CA GLY A 222 31.82 -36.68 -43.21
C GLY A 222 31.25 -35.50 -42.43
N VAL A 223 30.74 -34.47 -43.11
CA VAL A 223 29.93 -33.38 -42.55
C VAL A 223 28.71 -33.11 -43.42
N LYS A 224 27.75 -32.37 -42.90
CA LYS A 224 26.77 -31.59 -43.67
C LYS A 224 26.93 -30.12 -43.33
N ALA A 225 26.68 -29.25 -44.29
CA ALA A 225 26.59 -27.82 -44.05
C ALA A 225 25.43 -27.19 -44.82
N PHE A 226 24.86 -26.14 -44.26
CA PHE A 226 23.92 -25.23 -44.94
C PHE A 226 24.08 -23.82 -44.37
N GLU A 227 23.53 -22.82 -45.06
CA GLU A 227 23.52 -21.43 -44.61
C GLU A 227 22.08 -20.96 -44.46
N GLU A 228 21.84 -20.18 -43.41
CA GLU A 228 20.55 -19.57 -43.08
C GLU A 228 20.87 -18.22 -42.38
N ASP A 229 20.24 -17.12 -42.82
CA ASP A 229 20.42 -15.76 -42.27
C ASP A 229 21.88 -15.29 -42.04
N LYS A 230 22.80 -15.62 -42.96
CA LYS A 230 24.25 -15.36 -42.90
C LYS A 230 25.01 -16.12 -41.81
N GLU A 231 24.44 -17.21 -41.31
CA GLU A 231 25.12 -18.17 -40.44
C GLU A 231 25.31 -19.52 -41.15
N LEU A 232 26.58 -19.93 -41.33
CA LEU A 232 26.95 -21.25 -41.85
C LEU A 232 26.86 -22.27 -40.71
N LYS A 233 25.85 -23.14 -40.76
CA LYS A 233 25.69 -24.24 -39.81
C LYS A 233 26.31 -25.52 -40.36
N ILE A 234 27.18 -26.15 -39.56
CA ILE A 234 27.90 -27.38 -39.91
C ILE A 234 27.59 -28.48 -38.88
N THR A 235 27.14 -29.64 -39.35
CA THR A 235 26.88 -30.85 -38.55
C THR A 235 27.91 -31.92 -38.91
N ALA A 236 28.72 -32.38 -37.96
CA ALA A 236 29.69 -33.45 -38.20
C ALA A 236 29.03 -34.85 -38.17
N LEU A 237 29.38 -35.73 -39.12
CA LEU A 237 28.74 -37.03 -39.33
C LEU A 237 29.68 -38.24 -39.24
N LYS A 238 30.97 -38.09 -39.60
CA LYS A 238 31.95 -39.20 -39.58
C LYS A 238 33.33 -38.69 -39.15
N PRO A 239 34.14 -39.48 -38.42
CA PRO A 239 35.50 -39.09 -38.07
C PRO A 239 36.38 -38.97 -39.33
N GLY A 240 37.19 -37.91 -39.41
CA GLY A 240 38.01 -37.60 -40.58
C GLY A 240 38.32 -36.12 -40.71
N LYS A 241 38.73 -35.70 -41.91
CA LYS A 241 38.81 -34.29 -42.32
C LYS A 241 37.77 -33.99 -43.39
N SER A 242 37.29 -32.76 -43.43
CA SER A 242 36.41 -32.25 -44.47
C SER A 242 36.66 -30.74 -44.67
N VAL A 243 36.21 -30.20 -45.80
CA VAL A 243 36.21 -28.78 -46.12
C VAL A 243 34.81 -28.40 -46.56
N VAL A 244 34.27 -27.33 -45.98
CA VAL A 244 33.02 -26.70 -46.42
C VAL A 244 33.37 -25.42 -47.16
N SER A 245 32.77 -25.24 -48.34
CA SER A 245 32.92 -24.08 -49.21
C SER A 245 31.63 -23.27 -49.24
N VAL A 246 31.74 -21.95 -49.06
CA VAL A 246 30.66 -20.97 -49.14
C VAL A 246 30.90 -20.10 -50.37
N ILE A 247 30.03 -20.24 -51.38
CA ILE A 247 30.15 -19.58 -52.68
C ILE A 247 29.09 -18.48 -52.77
N ASP A 248 29.50 -17.22 -52.85
CA ASP A 248 28.60 -16.09 -53.13
C ASP A 248 28.22 -16.12 -54.62
N THR A 249 26.98 -16.51 -54.93
CA THR A 249 26.55 -16.75 -56.32
C THR A 249 26.33 -15.47 -57.13
N LYS A 250 26.23 -14.31 -56.47
CA LYS A 250 26.13 -12.99 -57.10
C LYS A 250 27.49 -12.46 -57.56
N THR A 251 28.58 -12.91 -56.93
CA THR A 251 29.95 -12.44 -57.23
C THR A 251 30.91 -13.54 -57.66
N ASN A 252 30.52 -14.81 -57.59
CA ASN A 252 31.36 -16.00 -57.84
C ASN A 252 32.61 -16.09 -56.95
N GLN A 253 32.56 -15.52 -55.75
CA GLN A 253 33.64 -15.56 -54.77
C GLN A 253 33.42 -16.66 -53.72
N THR A 254 34.48 -17.33 -53.27
CA THR A 254 34.40 -18.48 -52.37
C THR A 254 35.23 -18.29 -51.10
N ALA A 255 34.66 -18.64 -49.95
CA ALA A 255 35.38 -18.82 -48.69
C ALA A 255 35.28 -20.28 -48.21
N THR A 256 36.28 -20.76 -47.46
CA THR A 256 36.36 -22.18 -47.03
C THR A 256 36.67 -22.31 -45.55
N VAL A 257 36.14 -23.36 -44.91
CA VAL A 257 36.51 -23.78 -43.56
C VAL A 257 36.96 -25.25 -43.54
N GLU A 258 38.12 -25.51 -42.92
CA GLU A 258 38.58 -26.87 -42.60
C GLU A 258 37.86 -27.41 -41.35
N ILE A 259 37.38 -28.65 -41.41
CA ILE A 259 36.80 -29.37 -40.28
C ILE A 259 37.64 -30.62 -40.00
N THR A 260 38.03 -30.82 -38.74
CA THR A 260 38.53 -32.12 -38.25
C THR A 260 37.51 -32.74 -37.31
N VAL A 261 36.99 -33.91 -37.66
CA VAL A 261 36.02 -34.65 -36.84
C VAL A 261 36.75 -35.78 -36.10
N PHE A 262 36.81 -35.70 -34.78
CA PHE A 262 37.42 -36.72 -33.93
C PHE A 262 36.49 -37.92 -33.68
N LYS A 263 37.09 -39.04 -33.28
CA LYS A 263 36.35 -40.17 -32.70
C LYS A 263 35.79 -39.81 -31.32
N SER A 264 34.70 -40.44 -30.93
CA SER A 264 34.26 -40.48 -29.53
C SER A 264 35.16 -41.41 -28.72
N ILE A 265 35.37 -41.10 -27.44
CA ILE A 265 35.97 -42.06 -26.50
C ILE A 265 34.94 -43.14 -26.15
N GLU A 266 35.36 -44.40 -26.20
CA GLU A 266 34.59 -45.56 -25.73
C GLU A 266 35.49 -46.48 -24.91
N VAL A 267 34.89 -47.16 -23.93
CA VAL A 267 35.54 -48.16 -23.08
C VAL A 267 34.71 -49.44 -23.12
N GLU A 268 35.39 -50.59 -23.06
CA GLU A 268 34.86 -51.97 -23.18
C GLU A 268 33.59 -52.24 -22.35
N THR A 269 33.42 -51.55 -21.23
CA THR A 269 32.21 -51.60 -20.42
C THR A 269 31.99 -50.29 -19.66
N ASP A 270 30.74 -49.91 -19.46
CA ASP A 270 30.34 -48.80 -18.58
C ASP A 270 30.28 -49.23 -17.10
N LYS A 271 30.33 -50.54 -16.81
CA LYS A 271 30.14 -51.12 -15.48
C LYS A 271 31.10 -52.27 -15.19
N VAL A 272 31.68 -52.27 -13.99
CA VAL A 272 32.55 -53.35 -13.49
C VAL A 272 32.12 -53.77 -12.09
N GLN A 273 31.90 -55.07 -11.86
CA GLN A 273 31.72 -55.60 -10.51
C GLN A 273 32.99 -56.31 -10.04
N MET A 274 33.38 -56.08 -8.79
CA MET A 274 34.60 -56.59 -8.17
C MET A 274 34.36 -57.04 -6.73
N LYS A 275 35.25 -57.87 -6.19
CA LYS A 275 35.41 -58.13 -4.75
C LYS A 275 36.49 -57.23 -4.16
N LYS A 276 36.41 -56.94 -2.87
CA LYS A 276 37.48 -56.22 -2.14
C LYS A 276 38.82 -56.98 -2.26
N GLY A 277 39.86 -56.30 -2.73
CA GLY A 277 41.18 -56.88 -3.01
C GLY A 277 41.35 -57.49 -4.41
N GLU A 278 40.30 -57.51 -5.25
CA GLU A 278 40.41 -57.94 -6.66
C GLU A 278 41.05 -56.85 -7.53
N GLU A 279 41.70 -57.26 -8.61
CA GLU A 279 42.16 -56.35 -9.68
C GLU A 279 41.57 -56.78 -11.02
N LYS A 280 41.18 -55.81 -11.86
CA LYS A 280 40.69 -56.03 -13.23
C LYS A 280 41.31 -55.05 -14.21
N ASN A 281 41.30 -55.43 -15.48
CA ASN A 281 41.63 -54.58 -16.61
C ASN A 281 40.37 -54.37 -17.45
N ILE A 282 40.23 -53.20 -18.06
CA ILE A 282 39.27 -52.91 -19.14
C ILE A 282 39.97 -52.11 -20.24
N ALA A 283 39.61 -52.37 -21.50
CA ALA A 283 40.20 -51.69 -22.66
C ALA A 283 39.43 -50.43 -23.05
N ILE A 284 40.16 -49.39 -23.46
CA ILE A 284 39.63 -48.24 -24.19
C ILE A 284 39.50 -48.67 -25.66
N SER A 285 38.27 -48.81 -26.15
CA SER A 285 37.96 -49.34 -27.48
C SER A 285 38.02 -48.28 -28.58
N GLN A 286 37.66 -47.02 -28.26
CA GLN A 286 37.76 -45.88 -29.16
C GLN A 286 38.25 -44.63 -28.42
N GLY A 287 38.84 -43.70 -29.17
CA GLY A 287 39.43 -42.46 -28.67
C GLY A 287 40.61 -42.01 -29.55
N GLU A 288 41.26 -40.93 -29.15
CA GLU A 288 42.35 -40.27 -29.89
C GLU A 288 43.70 -40.33 -29.14
N GLY A 289 43.67 -40.29 -27.80
CA GLY A 289 44.79 -40.48 -26.90
C GLY A 289 45.83 -39.34 -26.87
N PRO A 290 46.71 -39.27 -25.85
CA PRO A 290 46.85 -40.21 -24.73
C PRO A 290 45.73 -40.06 -23.69
N TYR A 291 45.72 -40.98 -22.71
CA TYR A 291 44.64 -41.08 -21.73
C TYR A 291 45.16 -40.95 -20.30
N GLU A 292 44.32 -40.36 -19.43
CA GLU A 292 44.47 -40.35 -17.98
C GLU A 292 43.26 -41.02 -17.31
N VAL A 293 43.38 -41.41 -16.04
CA VAL A 293 42.25 -41.94 -15.26
C VAL A 293 42.23 -41.40 -13.84
N THR A 294 41.03 -41.12 -13.34
CA THR A 294 40.78 -40.72 -11.95
C THR A 294 39.67 -41.57 -11.34
N SER A 295 39.77 -41.86 -10.03
CA SER A 295 38.69 -42.49 -9.26
C SER A 295 37.93 -41.41 -8.47
N SER A 296 36.59 -41.49 -8.42
CA SER A 296 35.76 -40.51 -7.69
C SER A 296 35.90 -40.57 -6.17
N ASN A 297 36.45 -41.66 -5.63
CA ASN A 297 36.69 -41.89 -4.20
C ASN A 297 37.70 -43.03 -4.00
N ASP A 298 38.06 -43.34 -2.75
CA ASP A 298 39.06 -44.36 -2.41
C ASP A 298 38.54 -45.81 -2.31
N VAL A 299 37.35 -46.09 -2.86
CA VAL A 299 36.78 -47.44 -3.00
C VAL A 299 37.58 -48.26 -4.01
N VAL A 300 38.08 -47.63 -5.08
CA VAL A 300 38.97 -48.24 -6.09
C VAL A 300 40.10 -47.30 -6.48
N ARG A 301 41.23 -47.83 -6.93
CA ARG A 301 42.30 -47.05 -7.59
C ARG A 301 42.39 -47.45 -9.06
N ALA A 302 42.21 -46.49 -9.94
CA ALA A 302 42.46 -46.65 -11.37
C ALA A 302 43.91 -46.27 -11.74
N THR A 303 44.46 -46.91 -12.77
CA THR A 303 45.72 -46.56 -13.44
C THR A 303 45.61 -46.95 -14.91
N VAL A 304 46.01 -46.09 -15.85
CA VAL A 304 45.99 -46.39 -17.29
C VAL A 304 47.40 -46.51 -17.86
N LYS A 305 47.60 -47.43 -18.81
CA LYS A 305 48.78 -47.48 -19.67
C LYS A 305 48.34 -47.78 -21.09
N GLU A 306 48.74 -46.92 -22.03
CA GLU A 306 48.27 -46.96 -23.42
C GLU A 306 46.73 -47.00 -23.44
N THR A 307 46.10 -48.05 -23.98
CA THR A 307 44.63 -48.20 -24.00
C THR A 307 44.08 -49.06 -22.85
N ASN A 308 44.90 -49.56 -21.92
CA ASN A 308 44.44 -50.48 -20.86
C ASN A 308 44.29 -49.78 -19.50
N VAL A 309 43.06 -49.71 -19.00
CA VAL A 309 42.74 -49.21 -17.65
C VAL A 309 42.76 -50.37 -16.66
N LYS A 310 43.74 -50.37 -15.76
CA LYS A 310 43.80 -51.29 -14.61
C LYS A 310 43.07 -50.66 -13.41
N ILE A 311 42.28 -51.48 -12.73
CA ILE A 311 41.46 -51.15 -11.56
C ILE A 311 41.86 -52.06 -10.40
N SER A 312 42.18 -51.48 -9.23
CA SER A 312 42.38 -52.21 -7.96
C SER A 312 41.23 -51.88 -6.99
N ALA A 313 40.52 -52.88 -6.47
CA ALA A 313 39.42 -52.69 -5.52
C ALA A 313 39.91 -52.65 -4.06
N LEU A 314 39.68 -51.55 -3.34
CA LEU A 314 40.28 -51.28 -2.02
C LEU A 314 39.30 -51.41 -0.84
N LYS A 315 38.06 -50.94 -1.02
CA LYS A 315 36.99 -50.95 0.00
C LYS A 315 35.67 -51.35 -0.64
N GLY A 316 34.67 -51.76 0.14
CA GLY A 316 33.30 -51.94 -0.37
C GLY A 316 32.64 -50.62 -0.76
N GLY A 317 31.69 -50.70 -1.69
CA GLY A 317 30.87 -49.55 -2.10
C GLY A 317 30.88 -49.33 -3.62
N LYS A 318 30.60 -48.09 -4.03
CA LYS A 318 30.62 -47.65 -5.43
C LYS A 318 31.70 -46.59 -5.65
N SER A 319 32.36 -46.67 -6.80
CA SER A 319 33.25 -45.64 -7.35
C SER A 319 32.90 -45.38 -8.81
N ILE A 320 33.21 -44.20 -9.31
CA ILE A 320 33.21 -43.91 -10.74
C ILE A 320 34.65 -43.68 -11.16
N ILE A 321 35.11 -44.45 -12.14
CA ILE A 321 36.39 -44.20 -12.81
C ILE A 321 36.10 -43.32 -14.01
N THR A 322 36.78 -42.18 -14.08
CA THR A 322 36.69 -41.25 -15.20
C THR A 322 37.94 -41.42 -16.05
N VAL A 323 37.77 -41.95 -17.26
CA VAL A 323 38.83 -42.06 -18.28
C VAL A 323 38.81 -40.79 -19.11
N LEU A 324 39.89 -40.01 -19.08
CA LEU A 324 40.05 -38.76 -19.82
C LEU A 324 40.93 -38.98 -21.04
N ASP A 325 40.41 -38.71 -22.24
CA ASP A 325 41.22 -38.47 -23.44
C ASP A 325 41.77 -37.05 -23.36
N THR A 326 43.09 -36.90 -23.16
CA THR A 326 43.70 -35.58 -22.89
C THR A 326 43.92 -34.75 -24.15
N LYS A 327 43.85 -35.36 -25.34
CA LYS A 327 43.97 -34.70 -26.64
C LYS A 327 42.66 -34.04 -27.08
N THR A 328 41.53 -34.63 -26.74
CA THR A 328 40.18 -34.08 -27.02
C THR A 328 39.51 -33.48 -25.78
N ASN A 329 40.13 -33.62 -24.60
CA ASN A 329 39.62 -33.21 -23.28
C ASN A 329 38.20 -33.72 -23.00
N ARG A 330 37.95 -35.02 -23.27
CA ARG A 330 36.65 -35.67 -23.08
C ARG A 330 36.75 -36.95 -22.27
N THR A 331 35.69 -37.22 -21.53
CA THR A 331 35.67 -38.27 -20.50
C THR A 331 34.67 -39.38 -20.80
N PHE A 332 35.04 -40.60 -20.42
CA PHE A 332 34.14 -41.75 -20.32
C PHE A 332 34.07 -42.21 -18.87
N ALA A 333 32.87 -42.47 -18.35
CA ALA A 333 32.64 -42.84 -16.95
C ALA A 333 32.33 -44.34 -16.82
N VAL A 334 33.01 -45.02 -15.90
CA VAL A 334 32.82 -46.44 -15.59
C VAL A 334 32.41 -46.60 -14.13
N GLU A 335 31.20 -47.11 -13.90
CA GLU A 335 30.70 -47.42 -12.55
C GLU A 335 31.32 -48.73 -12.05
N VAL A 336 32.13 -48.64 -10.99
CA VAL A 336 32.71 -49.81 -10.32
C VAL A 336 32.02 -50.08 -9.00
N VAL A 337 31.45 -51.29 -8.87
CA VAL A 337 30.81 -51.76 -7.64
C VAL A 337 31.72 -52.80 -6.99
N VAL A 338 32.26 -52.46 -5.82
CA VAL A 338 33.05 -53.39 -5.01
C VAL A 338 32.15 -54.02 -3.95
N ASN A 339 31.89 -55.31 -4.12
CA ASN A 339 31.15 -56.11 -3.17
C ASN A 339 32.06 -56.51 -1.99
N GLU A 340 31.59 -56.25 -0.77
CA GLU A 340 32.18 -56.78 0.46
C GLU A 340 31.50 -58.08 0.89
N SER A 341 32.29 -58.98 1.49
CA SER A 341 31.84 -60.27 2.01
C SER A 341 30.66 -60.14 2.98
N LEU A 342 29.78 -61.14 3.01
CA LEU A 342 28.53 -61.18 3.78
C LEU A 342 28.63 -60.57 5.21
N GLN A 343 28.14 -59.34 5.36
CA GLN A 343 27.92 -58.66 6.63
C GLN A 343 26.43 -58.66 6.98
N LEU A 344 26.14 -58.90 8.26
CA LEU A 344 24.79 -58.85 8.83
C LEU A 344 24.64 -57.56 9.64
N GLU A 345 23.42 -57.04 9.74
CA GLU A 345 23.09 -55.84 10.52
C GLU A 345 23.55 -55.95 11.98
N LYS A 346 23.44 -57.16 12.55
CA LYS A 346 23.90 -57.52 13.89
C LYS A 346 24.40 -58.97 13.88
N THR A 347 25.52 -59.23 14.57
CA THR A 347 26.06 -60.58 14.85
C THR A 347 25.57 -61.13 16.19
N ASP A 348 24.85 -60.34 16.97
CA ASP A 348 24.45 -60.66 18.33
C ASP A 348 23.06 -60.09 18.59
N ILE A 349 22.17 -60.88 19.19
CA ILE A 349 20.80 -60.48 19.50
C ILE A 349 20.27 -61.08 20.80
N GLU A 350 19.63 -60.22 21.59
CA GLU A 350 18.92 -60.58 22.81
C GLU A 350 17.40 -60.57 22.54
N LEU A 351 16.70 -61.67 22.86
CA LEU A 351 15.27 -61.87 22.56
C LEU A 351 14.49 -62.43 23.76
N HIS A 352 13.18 -62.17 23.79
CA HIS A 352 12.25 -62.87 24.68
C HIS A 352 11.77 -64.20 24.06
N PRO A 353 11.35 -65.19 24.87
CA PRO A 353 10.55 -66.32 24.38
C PRO A 353 9.34 -65.86 23.55
N ASN A 354 9.05 -66.55 22.46
CA ASN A 354 8.01 -66.23 21.46
C ASN A 354 8.18 -64.90 20.70
N ALA A 355 9.27 -64.14 20.90
CA ALA A 355 9.54 -62.94 20.12
C ALA A 355 10.11 -63.27 18.74
N GLU A 356 9.70 -62.49 17.73
CA GLU A 356 10.27 -62.56 16.38
C GLU A 356 11.01 -61.27 16.03
N HIS A 357 12.17 -61.38 15.38
CA HIS A 357 12.98 -60.25 14.94
C HIS A 357 13.65 -60.57 13.61
N THR A 358 13.85 -59.57 12.74
CA THR A 358 14.50 -59.77 11.44
C THR A 358 15.81 -59.00 11.39
N ILE A 359 16.93 -59.69 11.21
CA ILE A 359 18.25 -59.09 10.96
C ILE A 359 18.48 -59.02 9.45
N LEU A 360 18.89 -57.87 8.92
CA LEU A 360 19.16 -57.71 7.49
C LEU A 360 20.59 -58.15 7.10
N ALA A 361 20.75 -58.71 5.91
CA ALA A 361 22.05 -58.81 5.25
C ALA A 361 22.42 -57.47 4.59
N ILE A 362 23.42 -56.77 5.14
CA ILE A 362 23.90 -55.47 4.63
C ILE A 362 24.54 -55.69 3.25
N SER A 363 25.55 -56.56 3.21
CA SER A 363 26.27 -57.00 1.99
C SER A 363 25.96 -58.46 1.67
N GLY A 364 26.65 -59.04 0.68
CA GLY A 364 26.27 -60.30 0.04
C GLY A 364 25.32 -60.09 -1.15
N VAL A 365 25.28 -61.10 -2.02
CA VAL A 365 24.60 -61.12 -3.33
C VAL A 365 23.25 -61.86 -3.27
N GLY A 366 23.13 -62.84 -2.37
CA GLY A 366 21.92 -63.61 -2.11
C GLY A 366 21.49 -64.55 -3.27
N PRO A 367 20.51 -65.44 -3.07
CA PRO A 367 19.67 -65.56 -1.87
C PRO A 367 20.46 -66.06 -0.66
N PHE A 368 19.96 -65.77 0.53
CA PHE A 368 20.55 -66.21 1.79
C PHE A 368 19.79 -67.42 2.33
N MET A 369 20.48 -68.28 3.06
CA MET A 369 19.90 -69.34 3.89
C MET A 369 20.30 -69.12 5.35
N ALA A 370 19.44 -69.48 6.28
CA ALA A 370 19.72 -69.39 7.71
C ALA A 370 19.36 -70.69 8.44
N SER A 371 20.24 -71.13 9.34
CA SER A 371 20.06 -72.35 10.13
C SER A 371 20.49 -72.12 11.58
N SER A 372 19.60 -72.43 12.54
CA SER A 372 19.96 -72.42 13.97
C SER A 372 20.56 -73.76 14.40
N GLU A 373 21.54 -73.70 15.29
CA GLU A 373 22.12 -74.88 15.94
C GLU A 373 21.15 -75.55 16.93
N ASN A 374 20.28 -74.79 17.60
CA ASN A 374 19.31 -75.31 18.56
C ASN A 374 17.92 -74.69 18.35
N THR A 375 17.12 -75.42 17.59
CA THR A 375 15.76 -75.05 17.20
C THR A 375 14.72 -75.13 18.33
N GLU A 376 15.08 -75.59 19.54
CA GLU A 376 14.26 -75.37 20.74
C GLU A 376 14.43 -73.96 21.31
N ILE A 377 15.60 -73.33 21.15
CA ILE A 377 15.91 -72.01 21.71
C ILE A 377 15.45 -70.93 20.75
N ALA A 378 15.83 -71.01 19.47
CA ALA A 378 15.35 -70.13 18.42
C ALA A 378 15.36 -70.83 17.04
N THR A 379 14.47 -70.43 16.14
CA THR A 379 14.47 -70.85 14.74
C THR A 379 14.76 -69.68 13.80
N ALA A 380 15.29 -69.98 12.62
CA ALA A 380 15.64 -68.99 11.60
C ALA A 380 14.95 -69.31 10.26
N THR A 381 14.50 -68.28 9.55
CA THR A 381 14.05 -68.37 8.15
C THR A 381 14.55 -67.14 7.39
N SER A 382 14.76 -67.27 6.08
CA SER A 382 15.28 -66.19 5.23
C SER A 382 14.21 -65.76 4.21
N ASN A 383 14.02 -64.46 4.05
CA ASN A 383 13.09 -63.85 3.10
C ASN A 383 13.73 -62.60 2.49
N GLY A 384 14.08 -62.67 1.19
CA GLY A 384 14.86 -61.62 0.53
C GLY A 384 16.21 -61.40 1.23
N LYS A 385 16.44 -60.17 1.72
CA LYS A 385 17.60 -59.81 2.57
C LYS A 385 17.39 -60.06 4.07
N GLY A 386 16.18 -60.37 4.51
CA GLY A 386 15.83 -60.49 5.93
C GLY A 386 16.00 -61.91 6.48
N ILE A 387 16.71 -62.03 7.58
CA ILE A 387 16.86 -63.25 8.38
C ILE A 387 15.91 -63.15 9.57
N LYS A 388 14.71 -63.73 9.43
CA LYS A 388 13.67 -63.75 10.47
C LYS A 388 14.00 -64.83 11.49
N ILE A 389 14.30 -64.39 12.71
CA ILE A 389 14.57 -65.19 13.89
C ILE A 389 13.29 -65.24 14.73
N SER A 390 12.86 -66.44 15.12
CA SER A 390 11.74 -66.65 16.05
C SER A 390 12.26 -67.36 17.30
N ALA A 391 12.39 -66.63 18.40
CA ALA A 391 12.80 -67.17 19.69
C ALA A 391 11.67 -67.98 20.34
N LYS A 392 12.02 -69.04 21.07
CA LYS A 392 11.05 -70.00 21.63
C LYS A 392 11.26 -70.24 23.13
N LYS A 393 12.49 -70.49 23.57
CA LYS A 393 12.81 -70.95 24.93
C LYS A 393 14.09 -70.31 25.42
N THR A 394 14.16 -69.99 26.71
CA THR A 394 15.32 -69.33 27.32
C THR A 394 16.60 -70.16 27.19
N GLY A 395 17.69 -69.56 26.71
CA GLY A 395 18.96 -70.24 26.44
C GLY A 395 19.86 -69.43 25.49
N ARG A 396 20.97 -70.04 25.03
CA ARG A 396 21.83 -69.50 23.97
C ARG A 396 21.93 -70.47 22.80
N THR A 397 21.95 -69.95 21.58
CA THR A 397 22.19 -70.71 20.34
C THR A 397 22.79 -69.80 19.28
N GLN A 398 23.51 -70.33 18.29
CA GLN A 398 23.87 -69.54 17.11
C GLN A 398 22.92 -69.81 15.92
N ILE A 399 22.87 -68.84 15.02
CA ILE A 399 22.24 -68.95 13.69
C ILE A 399 23.32 -68.64 12.66
N THR A 400 23.70 -69.64 11.86
CA THR A 400 24.57 -69.43 10.70
C THR A 400 23.73 -68.94 9.54
N VAL A 401 24.11 -67.82 8.95
CA VAL A 401 23.59 -67.28 7.69
C VAL A 401 24.62 -67.54 6.59
N THR A 402 24.17 -68.10 5.47
CA THR A 402 25.02 -68.41 4.30
C THR A 402 24.48 -67.68 3.07
N ASP A 403 25.35 -67.02 2.31
CA ASP A 403 25.03 -66.56 0.96
C ASP A 403 25.16 -67.73 -0.02
N VAL A 404 24.07 -68.10 -0.69
CA VAL A 404 24.04 -69.29 -1.55
C VAL A 404 24.88 -69.11 -2.82
N LYS A 405 25.12 -67.88 -3.29
CA LYS A 405 25.97 -67.60 -4.47
C LYS A 405 27.44 -67.46 -4.10
N THR A 406 27.78 -66.75 -3.03
CA THR A 406 29.20 -66.53 -2.66
C THR A 406 29.77 -67.65 -1.78
N GLN A 407 28.91 -68.48 -1.18
CA GLN A 407 29.22 -69.50 -0.17
C GLN A 407 29.84 -68.93 1.13
N GLU A 408 29.85 -67.61 1.28
CA GLU A 408 30.29 -66.93 2.50
C GLU A 408 29.28 -67.12 3.62
N LYS A 409 29.79 -67.14 4.86
CA LYS A 409 29.01 -67.37 6.07
C LYS A 409 29.25 -66.26 7.09
N SER A 410 28.19 -65.91 7.80
CA SER A 410 28.23 -65.04 8.97
C SER A 410 27.29 -65.61 10.05
N VAL A 411 27.53 -65.27 11.31
CA VAL A 411 26.90 -65.92 12.46
C VAL A 411 26.20 -64.90 13.34
N ILE A 412 24.99 -65.25 13.79
CA ILE A 412 24.20 -64.48 14.76
C ILE A 412 24.15 -65.27 16.08
N ASN A 413 24.76 -64.75 17.13
CA ASN A 413 24.58 -65.25 18.50
C ASN A 413 23.19 -64.84 19.01
N VAL A 414 22.34 -65.79 19.37
CA VAL A 414 21.02 -65.54 19.96
C VAL A 414 21.03 -65.90 21.43
N LEU A 415 20.76 -64.92 22.29
CA LEU A 415 20.49 -65.12 23.71
C LEU A 415 19.00 -64.86 23.97
N VAL A 416 18.25 -65.93 24.24
CA VAL A 416 16.84 -65.85 24.62
C VAL A 416 16.72 -65.85 26.14
N PHE A 417 16.04 -64.86 26.73
CA PHE A 417 15.78 -64.82 28.17
C PHE A 417 14.51 -64.04 28.53
N THR A 418 14.02 -64.27 29.74
CA THR A 418 12.95 -63.48 30.35
C THR A 418 13.54 -62.27 31.07
N PHE A 419 13.18 -61.06 30.64
CA PHE A 419 13.51 -59.81 31.33
C PHE A 419 12.59 -59.64 32.55
N VAL A 420 13.03 -58.86 33.54
CA VAL A 420 12.14 -58.42 34.63
C VAL A 420 11.15 -57.40 34.06
N ASN A 421 9.87 -57.74 34.10
CA ASN A 421 8.79 -56.86 33.68
C ASN A 421 8.09 -56.28 34.92
N LEU A 422 7.72 -55.01 34.84
CA LEU A 422 6.95 -54.30 35.85
C LEU A 422 5.60 -53.87 35.26
N SER A 423 4.60 -53.77 36.11
CA SER A 423 3.28 -53.21 35.78
C SER A 423 3.32 -51.73 35.37
N GLN A 424 4.36 -51.01 35.80
CA GLN A 424 4.71 -49.66 35.36
C GLN A 424 6.22 -49.46 35.54
N ASN A 425 6.88 -48.77 34.60
CA ASN A 425 8.34 -48.53 34.58
C ASN A 425 8.73 -47.14 35.12
N LYS A 426 7.75 -46.25 35.31
CA LYS A 426 7.89 -44.99 36.02
C LYS A 426 6.73 -44.78 36.98
N VAL A 427 7.00 -44.21 38.14
CA VAL A 427 5.97 -43.69 39.06
C VAL A 427 6.33 -42.27 39.51
N VAL A 428 5.33 -41.40 39.54
CA VAL A 428 5.42 -40.07 40.16
C VAL A 428 4.58 -40.09 41.43
N LEU A 429 5.12 -39.60 42.54
CA LEU A 429 4.40 -39.47 43.81
C LEU A 429 4.89 -38.25 44.60
N LYS A 430 4.12 -37.79 45.58
CA LYS A 430 4.50 -36.67 46.45
C LYS A 430 5.28 -37.16 47.67
N GLU A 431 6.03 -36.28 48.33
CA GLU A 431 6.64 -36.61 49.64
C GLU A 431 5.58 -37.14 50.63
N LYS A 432 5.95 -38.12 51.45
CA LYS A 432 5.10 -38.90 52.38
C LYS A 432 4.03 -39.79 51.72
N ALA A 433 3.78 -39.71 50.41
CA ALA A 433 2.85 -40.63 49.75
C ALA A 433 3.45 -42.05 49.64
N THR A 434 2.58 -43.06 49.58
CA THR A 434 2.95 -44.47 49.35
C THR A 434 2.19 -45.02 48.15
N THR A 435 2.86 -45.84 47.34
CA THR A 435 2.32 -46.46 46.12
C THR A 435 2.91 -47.87 45.95
N SER A 436 2.52 -48.59 44.89
CA SER A 436 2.98 -49.95 44.63
C SER A 436 3.13 -50.26 43.14
N VAL A 437 4.15 -51.06 42.82
CA VAL A 437 4.43 -51.58 41.47
C VAL A 437 4.58 -53.10 41.55
N ASN A 438 3.71 -53.82 40.86
CA ASN A 438 3.80 -55.27 40.75
C ASN A 438 4.84 -55.67 39.70
N ILE A 439 5.67 -56.68 40.01
CA ILE A 439 6.53 -57.39 39.08
C ILE A 439 5.67 -58.40 38.32
N THR A 440 5.62 -58.28 37.00
CA THR A 440 4.73 -59.05 36.11
C THR A 440 5.43 -60.17 35.35
N SER A 441 6.77 -60.23 35.39
CA SER A 441 7.54 -61.34 34.81
C SER A 441 7.40 -62.64 35.59
N GLU A 442 7.54 -63.76 34.87
CA GLU A 442 7.77 -65.07 35.46
C GLU A 442 9.14 -65.11 36.17
N GLY A 443 9.25 -65.95 37.20
CA GLY A 443 10.33 -65.88 38.21
C GLY A 443 9.77 -65.59 39.60
N ASN A 444 10.41 -66.14 40.63
CA ASN A 444 9.90 -66.20 42.01
C ASN A 444 10.84 -65.58 43.06
N LYS A 445 11.96 -64.97 42.65
CA LYS A 445 12.92 -64.34 43.56
C LYS A 445 13.59 -63.14 42.88
N PHE A 446 13.33 -61.95 43.42
CA PHE A 446 13.86 -60.69 42.92
C PHE A 446 14.56 -59.95 44.05
N ASP A 447 15.69 -59.32 43.74
CA ASP A 447 16.42 -58.45 44.65
C ASP A 447 16.11 -56.98 44.26
N ILE A 448 15.81 -56.10 45.23
CA ILE A 448 15.55 -54.67 44.98
C ILE A 448 16.53 -53.76 45.70
N SER A 449 16.88 -52.64 45.09
CA SER A 449 17.63 -51.54 45.72
C SER A 449 17.14 -50.18 45.19
N SER A 450 17.30 -49.14 45.99
CA SER A 450 17.17 -47.73 45.56
C SER A 450 18.57 -47.13 45.41
N ASP A 451 18.79 -46.33 44.36
CA ASP A 451 20.03 -45.59 44.15
C ASP A 451 20.30 -44.52 45.24
N ASN A 452 19.24 -43.99 45.86
CA ASN A 452 19.32 -42.95 46.87
C ASN A 452 18.18 -43.01 47.92
N GLN A 453 18.25 -42.12 48.91
CA GLN A 453 17.34 -42.06 50.07
C GLN A 453 16.10 -41.17 49.85
N ASN A 454 15.84 -40.66 48.64
CA ASN A 454 14.65 -39.86 48.36
C ASN A 454 13.36 -40.71 48.42
N VAL A 455 13.48 -42.04 48.31
CA VAL A 455 12.42 -43.03 48.54
C VAL A 455 12.86 -44.09 49.54
N THR A 456 11.88 -44.73 50.19
CA THR A 456 12.05 -46.05 50.84
C THR A 456 11.27 -47.09 50.06
N VAL A 457 11.81 -48.31 49.99
CA VAL A 457 11.30 -49.39 49.14
C VAL A 457 11.25 -50.72 49.89
N MET A 458 10.23 -51.53 49.63
CA MET A 458 10.04 -52.84 50.26
C MET A 458 9.38 -53.81 49.28
N LEU A 459 9.87 -55.05 49.21
CA LEU A 459 9.30 -56.09 48.34
C LEU A 459 8.39 -57.02 49.15
N GLU A 460 7.08 -56.92 48.94
CA GLU A 460 6.05 -57.81 49.48
C GLU A 460 5.68 -58.84 48.39
N GLY A 461 6.44 -59.95 48.31
CA GLY A 461 6.23 -61.01 47.30
C GLY A 461 6.63 -60.59 45.89
N LYS A 462 5.66 -60.23 45.04
CA LYS A 462 5.88 -59.59 43.73
C LYS A 462 5.53 -58.09 43.73
N THR A 463 5.12 -57.51 44.86
CA THR A 463 4.71 -56.10 44.94
C THR A 463 5.82 -55.25 45.56
N ILE A 464 6.36 -54.32 44.77
CA ILE A 464 7.32 -53.31 45.23
C ILE A 464 6.52 -52.15 45.79
N LYS A 465 6.57 -51.95 47.10
CA LYS A 465 5.93 -50.85 47.84
C LYS A 465 6.92 -49.72 48.02
N ILE A 466 6.50 -48.51 47.69
CA ILE A 466 7.39 -47.35 47.51
C ILE A 466 6.80 -46.16 48.26
N THR A 467 7.59 -45.53 49.12
CA THR A 467 7.19 -44.33 49.87
C THR A 467 8.15 -43.18 49.57
N GLY A 468 7.59 -42.03 49.19
CA GLY A 468 8.37 -40.81 48.96
C GLY A 468 8.85 -40.21 50.28
N VAL A 469 10.15 -39.97 50.42
CA VAL A 469 10.77 -39.41 51.64
C VAL A 469 11.15 -37.96 51.45
N LYS A 470 11.73 -37.62 50.29
CA LYS A 470 12.24 -36.29 49.97
C LYS A 470 12.11 -36.02 48.47
N ALA A 471 11.84 -34.78 48.09
CA ALA A 471 11.80 -34.35 46.70
C ALA A 471 13.10 -34.66 45.92
N GLY A 472 12.94 -35.25 44.74
CA GLY A 472 14.03 -35.67 43.86
C GLY A 472 13.67 -36.90 43.03
N LYS A 473 14.57 -37.28 42.12
CA LYS A 473 14.47 -38.54 41.38
C LYS A 473 15.19 -39.66 42.15
N SER A 474 14.71 -40.89 41.95
CA SER A 474 15.32 -42.13 42.38
C SER A 474 15.16 -43.19 41.30
N THR A 475 16.07 -44.15 41.30
CA THR A 475 16.06 -45.32 40.43
C THR A 475 15.97 -46.55 41.32
N ILE A 476 14.86 -47.27 41.24
CA ILE A 476 14.72 -48.56 41.92
C ILE A 476 15.17 -49.64 40.94
N THR A 477 16.30 -50.27 41.24
CA THR A 477 16.82 -51.38 40.45
C THR A 477 16.18 -52.68 40.93
N VAL A 478 15.50 -53.40 40.04
CA VAL A 478 14.83 -54.67 40.31
C VAL A 478 15.54 -55.77 39.53
N THR A 479 16.22 -56.67 40.22
CA THR A 479 17.08 -57.69 39.60
C THR A 479 16.48 -59.08 39.78
N ASP A 480 16.35 -59.85 38.69
CA ASP A 480 16.02 -61.27 38.82
C ASP A 480 17.23 -62.03 39.36
N ALA A 481 17.01 -62.78 40.45
CA ALA A 481 18.08 -63.38 41.22
C ALA A 481 18.82 -64.52 40.47
N VAL A 482 18.25 -65.03 39.36
CA VAL A 482 18.78 -66.17 38.60
C VAL A 482 19.54 -65.71 37.35
N SER A 483 18.89 -64.95 36.47
CA SER A 483 19.43 -64.44 35.20
C SER A 483 20.43 -63.29 35.38
N LYS A 484 20.41 -62.62 36.55
CA LYS A 484 21.18 -61.40 36.85
C LYS A 484 20.93 -60.23 35.90
N LYS A 485 19.82 -60.27 35.16
CA LYS A 485 19.31 -59.13 34.39
C LYS A 485 18.43 -58.27 35.32
N SER A 486 18.62 -56.96 35.23
CA SER A 486 17.88 -55.98 36.02
C SER A 486 16.97 -55.14 35.13
N THR A 487 15.90 -54.62 35.71
CA THR A 487 15.10 -53.53 35.14
C THR A 487 15.06 -52.37 36.12
N ASN A 488 14.93 -51.15 35.60
CA ASN A 488 14.89 -49.95 36.41
C ASN A 488 13.46 -49.39 36.44
N LEU A 489 13.02 -49.04 37.64
CA LEU A 489 11.81 -48.27 37.89
C LEU A 489 12.22 -46.84 38.25
N GLU A 490 11.93 -45.89 37.36
CA GLU A 490 12.06 -44.47 37.69
C GLU A 490 11.03 -44.10 38.75
N VAL A 491 11.47 -43.43 39.82
CA VAL A 491 10.57 -42.81 40.79
C VAL A 491 10.89 -41.34 40.91
N GLU A 492 9.89 -40.51 40.69
CA GLU A 492 10.00 -39.05 40.80
C GLU A 492 9.16 -38.58 41.99
N VAL A 493 9.85 -38.23 43.08
CA VAL A 493 9.22 -37.66 44.27
C VAL A 493 9.13 -36.15 44.08
N THR A 494 7.92 -35.63 43.90
CA THR A 494 7.70 -34.18 43.82
C THR A 494 7.61 -33.58 45.21
N ALA A 495 8.23 -32.42 45.41
CA ALA A 495 8.09 -31.64 46.64
C ALA A 495 6.62 -31.31 46.91
N LEU A 496 6.23 -31.23 48.19
CA LEU A 496 4.94 -30.67 48.55
C LEU A 496 4.92 -29.17 48.25
N GLU A 497 3.92 -28.73 47.49
CA GLU A 497 3.75 -27.34 47.05
C GLU A 497 3.69 -26.38 48.25
N ASN A 498 4.21 -25.17 48.08
CA ASN A 498 3.98 -24.09 49.03
C ASN A 498 2.54 -23.59 48.88
N ILE A 499 1.93 -23.14 49.97
CA ILE A 499 0.66 -22.43 49.88
C ILE A 499 0.99 -21.01 49.41
N GLU A 500 0.43 -20.59 48.28
CA GLU A 500 0.60 -19.24 47.75
C GLU A 500 -0.77 -18.56 47.66
N VAL A 501 -0.78 -17.24 47.77
CA VAL A 501 -2.01 -16.44 47.83
C VAL A 501 -1.88 -15.22 46.93
N SER A 502 -2.99 -14.83 46.29
CA SER A 502 -2.99 -13.75 45.29
C SER A 502 -2.55 -12.38 45.82
N LYS A 503 -2.51 -12.19 47.15
CA LYS A 503 -1.97 -11.00 47.85
C LYS A 503 -1.46 -11.41 49.25
N GLU A 504 -0.19 -11.19 49.54
CA GLU A 504 0.40 -11.36 50.88
C GLU A 504 0.27 -10.10 51.76
N ALA A 505 0.02 -8.93 51.15
CA ALA A 505 -0.18 -7.67 51.85
C ALA A 505 -1.43 -6.95 51.34
N ILE A 506 -2.23 -6.41 52.25
CA ILE A 506 -3.47 -5.69 51.96
C ILE A 506 -3.55 -4.46 52.86
N SER A 507 -4.04 -3.33 52.33
CA SER A 507 -4.64 -2.28 53.15
C SER A 507 -6.11 -2.09 52.77
N LEU A 508 -6.95 -1.85 53.78
CA LEU A 508 -8.39 -1.69 53.66
C LEU A 508 -8.84 -0.52 54.53
N ASN A 509 -9.86 0.22 54.09
CA ASN A 509 -10.62 1.08 54.99
C ASN A 509 -11.61 0.23 55.82
N ILE A 510 -11.92 0.66 57.04
CA ILE A 510 -12.90 -0.04 57.89
C ILE A 510 -14.27 -0.07 57.20
N GLY A 511 -14.89 -1.24 57.14
CA GLY A 511 -16.12 -1.53 56.38
C GLY A 511 -15.85 -2.08 54.97
N GLU A 512 -14.64 -2.01 54.44
CA GLU A 512 -14.31 -2.61 53.14
C GLU A 512 -14.16 -4.13 53.23
N VAL A 513 -14.61 -4.79 52.17
CA VAL A 513 -14.49 -6.23 51.93
C VAL A 513 -13.56 -6.43 50.73
N THR A 514 -12.61 -7.35 50.83
CA THR A 514 -11.81 -7.83 49.70
C THR A 514 -11.75 -9.35 49.71
N ASN A 515 -11.37 -9.92 48.57
CA ASN A 515 -11.11 -11.34 48.39
C ASN A 515 -9.62 -11.56 48.13
N VAL A 516 -9.06 -12.64 48.66
CA VAL A 516 -7.73 -13.18 48.31
C VAL A 516 -7.90 -14.66 47.99
N VAL A 517 -7.43 -15.08 46.82
CA VAL A 517 -7.54 -16.48 46.38
C VAL A 517 -6.25 -17.21 46.72
N ILE A 518 -6.34 -18.44 47.20
CA ILE A 518 -5.19 -19.35 47.31
C ILE A 518 -4.85 -19.79 45.88
N THR A 519 -3.66 -19.44 45.41
CA THR A 519 -3.23 -19.62 44.01
C THR A 519 -2.36 -20.85 43.78
N SER A 520 -1.79 -21.42 44.85
CA SER A 520 -0.95 -22.63 44.81
C SER A 520 -1.03 -23.37 46.13
N GLY A 521 -0.69 -24.66 46.14
CA GLY A 521 -0.70 -25.51 47.32
C GLY A 521 -1.93 -26.41 47.45
N GLU A 522 -1.81 -27.42 48.32
CA GLU A 522 -2.77 -28.51 48.43
C GLU A 522 -3.62 -28.38 49.71
N GLY A 523 -4.91 -28.68 49.60
CA GLY A 523 -5.83 -28.74 50.74
C GLY A 523 -5.73 -30.03 51.58
N PRO A 524 -6.48 -30.15 52.70
CA PRO A 524 -7.42 -29.17 53.22
C PRO A 524 -6.72 -28.01 53.95
N PHE A 525 -7.19 -26.80 53.71
CA PHE A 525 -6.65 -25.59 54.33
C PHE A 525 -7.37 -25.23 55.64
N GLN A 526 -6.61 -24.76 56.62
CA GLN A 526 -7.05 -24.12 57.85
C GLN A 526 -6.78 -22.61 57.73
N LEU A 527 -7.71 -21.78 58.22
CA LEU A 527 -7.56 -20.33 58.32
C LEU A 527 -7.60 -19.91 59.79
N SER A 528 -6.68 -19.04 60.21
CA SER A 528 -6.75 -18.33 61.49
C SER A 528 -6.42 -16.85 61.32
N VAL A 529 -6.97 -16.01 62.20
CA VAL A 529 -6.69 -14.57 62.28
C VAL A 529 -6.14 -14.25 63.67
N ASN A 530 -5.10 -13.43 63.75
CA ASN A 530 -4.42 -13.15 65.02
C ASN A 530 -5.14 -12.17 65.97
N ASN A 531 -6.12 -11.39 65.48
CA ASN A 531 -6.91 -10.44 66.28
C ASN A 531 -8.27 -10.12 65.63
N ASP A 532 -9.12 -9.36 66.34
CA ASP A 532 -10.49 -9.05 65.94
C ASP A 532 -10.65 -7.73 65.14
N PHE A 533 -9.55 -7.18 64.60
CA PHE A 533 -9.62 -5.95 63.79
C PHE A 533 -10.14 -6.23 62.37
N ILE A 534 -10.04 -7.47 61.90
CA ILE A 534 -10.63 -7.95 60.65
C ILE A 534 -11.38 -9.27 60.92
N THR A 535 -12.33 -9.59 60.06
CA THR A 535 -12.94 -10.94 59.98
C THR A 535 -12.58 -11.56 58.64
N ALA A 536 -12.10 -12.81 58.64
CA ALA A 536 -11.79 -13.55 57.42
C ALA A 536 -12.46 -14.93 57.41
N THR A 537 -12.98 -15.33 56.25
CA THR A 537 -13.67 -16.61 56.02
C THR A 537 -13.16 -17.24 54.73
N LEU A 538 -12.85 -18.55 54.77
CA LEU A 538 -12.35 -19.31 53.63
C LEU A 538 -13.45 -20.23 53.08
N GLU A 539 -13.80 -20.05 51.81
CA GLU A 539 -14.73 -20.91 51.07
C GLU A 539 -14.20 -21.12 49.64
N ASN A 540 -14.16 -22.37 49.15
CA ASN A 540 -13.74 -22.71 47.78
C ASN A 540 -12.42 -22.04 47.34
N GLN A 541 -11.39 -22.11 48.21
CA GLN A 541 -10.07 -21.47 48.03
C GLN A 541 -10.06 -19.92 48.03
N ASN A 542 -11.21 -19.28 48.21
CA ASN A 542 -11.34 -17.83 48.28
C ASN A 542 -11.49 -17.36 49.74
N ILE A 543 -10.62 -16.44 50.15
CA ILE A 543 -10.56 -15.84 51.48
C ILE A 543 -11.26 -14.48 51.42
N ARG A 544 -12.50 -14.40 51.86
CA ARG A 544 -13.23 -13.13 52.03
C ARG A 544 -12.75 -12.47 53.33
N ILE A 545 -12.20 -11.27 53.22
CA ILE A 545 -11.59 -10.48 54.29
C ILE A 545 -12.38 -9.18 54.43
N GLU A 546 -12.76 -8.81 55.66
CA GLU A 546 -13.52 -7.58 55.93
C GLU A 546 -12.94 -6.84 57.14
N ALA A 547 -12.66 -5.55 56.99
CA ALA A 547 -12.07 -4.72 58.04
C ALA A 547 -13.14 -4.21 59.02
N LYS A 548 -12.96 -4.48 60.32
CA LYS A 548 -13.91 -4.13 61.39
C LYS A 548 -13.41 -3.04 62.34
N LYS A 549 -12.10 -2.94 62.55
CA LYS A 549 -11.42 -1.92 63.37
C LYS A 549 -10.10 -1.52 62.71
N GLY A 550 -9.56 -0.35 63.06
CA GLY A 550 -8.26 0.10 62.54
C GLY A 550 -7.09 -0.54 63.30
N GLY A 551 -6.07 -1.00 62.57
CA GLY A 551 -4.86 -1.61 63.13
C GLY A 551 -4.11 -2.48 62.12
N LYS A 552 -3.33 -3.43 62.63
CA LYS A 552 -2.69 -4.48 61.82
C LYS A 552 -3.16 -5.85 62.28
N SER A 553 -3.50 -6.71 61.32
CA SER A 553 -3.87 -8.10 61.51
C SER A 553 -3.01 -9.00 60.63
N GLU A 554 -2.90 -10.25 61.01
CA GLU A 554 -2.26 -11.30 60.23
C GLU A 554 -3.23 -12.47 60.10
N ILE A 555 -3.48 -12.90 58.88
CA ILE A 555 -4.23 -14.12 58.57
C ILE A 555 -3.19 -15.19 58.25
N THR A 556 -3.23 -16.33 58.94
CA THR A 556 -2.41 -17.50 58.60
C THR A 556 -3.29 -18.53 57.89
N ILE A 557 -2.86 -18.95 56.71
CA ILE A 557 -3.42 -20.10 55.98
C ILE A 557 -2.42 -21.24 56.12
N SER A 558 -2.87 -22.45 56.50
CA SER A 558 -1.99 -23.61 56.66
C SER A 558 -2.65 -24.90 56.23
N ASN A 559 -1.85 -25.91 55.86
CA ASN A 559 -2.31 -27.29 55.75
C ASN A 559 -1.61 -28.14 56.83
N PRO A 560 -2.35 -28.65 57.84
CA PRO A 560 -1.77 -29.46 58.92
C PRO A 560 -1.09 -30.77 58.47
N GLN A 561 -1.43 -31.30 57.29
CA GLN A 561 -0.88 -32.56 56.77
C GLN A 561 0.50 -32.36 56.11
N THR A 562 0.67 -31.27 55.36
CA THR A 562 1.95 -30.93 54.73
C THR A 562 2.88 -30.19 55.69
N GLY A 563 2.32 -29.42 56.63
CA GLY A 563 3.05 -28.51 57.53
C GLY A 563 3.38 -27.16 56.89
N LYS A 564 2.88 -26.89 55.67
CA LYS A 564 3.07 -25.62 54.97
C LYS A 564 2.10 -24.56 55.49
N SER A 565 2.54 -23.31 55.51
CA SER A 565 1.70 -22.15 55.80
C SER A 565 2.16 -20.90 55.07
N VAL A 566 1.24 -19.96 54.88
CA VAL A 566 1.47 -18.62 54.33
C VAL A 566 0.71 -17.58 55.15
N LYS A 567 1.20 -16.35 55.16
CA LYS A 567 0.70 -15.25 56.00
C LYS A 567 0.28 -14.07 55.14
N ILE A 568 -0.91 -13.53 55.42
CA ILE A 568 -1.43 -12.31 54.80
C ILE A 568 -1.42 -11.19 55.85
N SER A 569 -0.61 -10.16 55.62
CA SER A 569 -0.58 -8.94 56.43
C SER A 569 -1.69 -7.99 56.00
N VAL A 570 -2.65 -7.71 56.88
CA VAL A 570 -3.77 -6.79 56.61
C VAL A 570 -3.63 -5.55 57.49
N THR A 571 -3.52 -4.37 56.88
CA THR A 571 -3.50 -3.07 57.58
C THR A 571 -4.82 -2.34 57.35
N SER A 572 -5.74 -2.45 58.32
CA SER A 572 -7.01 -1.75 58.32
C SER A 572 -6.87 -0.33 58.86
N GLN A 573 -7.46 0.65 58.18
CA GLN A 573 -7.34 2.07 58.54
C GLN A 573 -8.67 2.82 58.44
N TYR A 574 -8.71 4.03 59.01
CA TYR A 574 -9.79 4.98 58.73
C TYR A 574 -9.50 5.70 57.41
N ALA A 575 -10.51 5.74 56.54
CA ALA A 575 -10.47 6.54 55.32
C ALA A 575 -10.23 8.02 55.66
N ASP A 576 -9.56 8.75 54.77
CA ASP A 576 -9.31 10.18 54.96
C ASP A 576 -10.62 10.97 55.08
N PHE A 577 -10.71 11.87 56.07
CA PHE A 577 -11.77 12.87 56.09
C PHE A 577 -11.48 14.01 55.11
N LYS A 578 -12.56 14.64 54.65
CA LYS A 578 -12.58 15.82 53.79
C LYS A 578 -13.43 16.89 54.45
N LEU A 579 -13.03 18.14 54.28
CA LEU A 579 -13.75 19.33 54.73
C LEU A 579 -14.46 19.93 53.52
N SER A 580 -15.67 20.47 53.68
CA SER A 580 -16.41 21.09 52.56
C SER A 580 -15.77 22.39 52.05
N THR A 581 -14.83 22.97 52.80
CA THR A 581 -13.90 24.01 52.36
C THR A 581 -12.59 23.90 53.16
N ASN A 582 -11.49 24.36 52.57
CA ASN A 582 -10.20 24.58 53.23
C ASN A 582 -9.94 26.05 53.60
N GLU A 583 -10.84 26.97 53.23
CA GLU A 583 -10.77 28.39 53.59
C GLU A 583 -12.14 28.95 53.99
N ALA A 584 -12.17 29.93 54.88
CA ALA A 584 -13.36 30.68 55.27
C ALA A 584 -13.04 32.17 55.38
N THR A 585 -13.80 33.02 54.70
CA THR A 585 -13.74 34.48 54.89
C THR A 585 -14.98 34.93 55.66
N LEU A 586 -14.76 35.59 56.79
CA LEU A 586 -15.81 36.03 57.72
C LEU A 586 -15.72 37.54 57.93
N SER A 587 -16.82 38.15 58.37
CA SER A 587 -16.78 39.45 59.07
C SER A 587 -16.87 39.21 60.58
N VAL A 588 -16.49 40.20 61.39
CA VAL A 588 -16.66 40.13 62.85
C VAL A 588 -18.13 39.86 63.20
N ASN A 589 -18.35 38.99 64.19
CA ASN A 589 -19.64 38.46 64.64
C ASN A 589 -20.41 37.58 63.63
N GLN A 590 -19.83 37.21 62.48
CA GLN A 590 -20.40 36.22 61.56
C GLN A 590 -19.85 34.81 61.81
N ASN A 591 -20.58 33.78 61.38
CA ASN A 591 -20.14 32.40 61.45
C ASN A 591 -20.32 31.66 60.11
N GLN A 592 -19.56 30.57 59.94
CA GLN A 592 -19.61 29.68 58.78
C GLN A 592 -19.62 28.23 59.27
N GLN A 593 -20.50 27.40 58.70
CA GLN A 593 -20.48 25.96 58.90
C GLN A 593 -19.61 25.26 57.84
N VAL A 594 -18.88 24.23 58.25
CA VAL A 594 -18.05 23.39 57.37
C VAL A 594 -18.35 21.93 57.67
N ALA A 595 -18.77 21.18 56.66
CA ALA A 595 -19.11 19.77 56.80
C ALA A 595 -17.86 18.88 56.70
N ILE A 596 -17.82 17.83 57.52
CA ILE A 596 -16.79 16.79 57.52
C ILE A 596 -17.39 15.53 56.90
N THR A 597 -16.69 14.92 55.94
CA THR A 597 -17.09 13.66 55.28
C THR A 597 -15.93 12.68 55.24
N GLY A 598 -16.16 11.38 55.41
CA GLY A 598 -15.09 10.40 55.66
C GLY A 598 -14.53 10.48 57.09
N GLY A 599 -13.35 9.88 57.35
CA GLY A 599 -12.75 9.80 58.69
C GLY A 599 -13.38 8.76 59.62
N SER A 600 -12.98 8.80 60.90
CA SER A 600 -13.52 7.93 61.95
C SER A 600 -14.91 8.33 62.48
N GLY A 601 -15.39 9.52 62.13
CA GLY A 601 -16.57 10.14 62.74
C GLY A 601 -16.30 10.85 64.08
N LYS A 602 -15.06 10.84 64.60
CA LYS A 602 -14.70 11.51 65.87
C LYS A 602 -13.68 12.62 65.65
N PHE A 603 -14.18 13.84 65.52
CA PHE A 603 -13.36 15.01 65.21
C PHE A 603 -13.26 15.97 66.39
N SER A 604 -12.11 16.63 66.49
CA SER A 604 -11.90 17.83 67.28
C SER A 604 -11.38 18.95 66.38
N ALA A 605 -11.48 20.20 66.82
CA ALA A 605 -10.85 21.32 66.14
C ALA A 605 -10.38 22.37 67.15
N THR A 606 -9.28 23.04 66.83
CA THR A 606 -8.70 24.14 67.62
C THR A 606 -8.35 25.32 66.71
N SER A 607 -8.35 26.53 67.25
CA SER A 607 -7.84 27.73 66.56
C SER A 607 -6.44 28.06 67.06
N ASN A 608 -5.55 28.50 66.17
CA ASN A 608 -4.29 29.10 66.61
C ASN A 608 -4.44 30.53 67.16
N ALA A 609 -5.59 31.17 66.96
CA ALA A 609 -5.89 32.54 67.32
C ALA A 609 -7.37 32.71 67.68
N GLU A 610 -7.78 32.20 68.86
CA GLU A 610 -9.17 32.22 69.33
C GLU A 610 -9.75 33.64 69.48
N SER A 611 -8.90 34.65 69.71
CA SER A 611 -9.29 36.06 69.70
C SER A 611 -9.71 36.58 68.32
N VAL A 612 -9.22 35.95 67.24
CA VAL A 612 -9.58 36.27 65.84
C VAL A 612 -10.75 35.41 65.40
N ALA A 613 -10.66 34.08 65.56
CA ALA A 613 -11.75 33.16 65.23
C ALA A 613 -11.80 31.95 66.17
N THR A 614 -13.00 31.57 66.62
CA THR A 614 -13.26 30.37 67.43
C THR A 614 -13.92 29.27 66.59
N VAL A 615 -13.85 28.02 67.05
CA VAL A 615 -14.48 26.87 66.38
C VAL A 615 -15.17 25.95 67.39
N ASN A 616 -16.34 25.43 67.03
CA ASN A 616 -17.00 24.33 67.72
C ASN A 616 -17.23 23.17 66.75
N VAL A 617 -17.20 21.93 67.25
CA VAL A 617 -17.49 20.70 66.48
C VAL A 617 -18.71 20.01 67.08
N SER A 618 -19.67 19.66 66.23
CA SER A 618 -20.84 18.85 66.60
C SER A 618 -21.01 17.72 65.58
N GLY A 619 -20.70 16.49 66.00
CA GLY A 619 -20.68 15.32 65.13
C GLY A 619 -19.76 15.52 63.92
N THR A 620 -20.35 15.62 62.73
CA THR A 620 -19.66 15.82 61.45
C THR A 620 -19.68 17.28 60.95
N THR A 621 -20.08 18.26 61.78
CA THR A 621 -20.13 19.68 61.38
C THR A 621 -19.26 20.55 62.28
N LEU A 622 -18.39 21.36 61.67
CA LEU A 622 -17.71 22.48 62.31
C LEU A 622 -18.58 23.74 62.19
N THR A 623 -18.56 24.60 63.22
CA THR A 623 -19.04 25.99 63.14
C THR A 623 -17.90 26.91 63.57
N ILE A 624 -17.45 27.77 62.66
CA ILE A 624 -16.36 28.74 62.86
C ILE A 624 -16.98 30.12 63.03
N ASN A 625 -16.58 30.88 64.05
CA ASN A 625 -17.11 32.22 64.35
C ASN A 625 -15.98 33.26 64.31
N GLY A 626 -16.19 34.37 63.61
CA GLY A 626 -15.24 35.49 63.55
C GLY A 626 -15.40 36.42 64.75
N ALA A 627 -14.39 36.46 65.63
CA ALA A 627 -14.41 37.21 66.89
C ALA A 627 -13.74 38.59 66.79
N SER A 628 -12.65 38.72 66.04
CA SER A 628 -12.02 40.03 65.75
C SER A 628 -11.25 40.00 64.43
N GLY A 629 -10.87 41.18 63.92
CA GLY A 629 -10.24 41.31 62.61
C GLY A 629 -8.80 40.78 62.58
N GLY A 630 -8.51 39.83 61.70
CA GLY A 630 -7.20 39.20 61.55
C GLY A 630 -7.25 37.91 60.75
N ASP A 631 -6.13 37.21 60.70
CA ASP A 631 -6.01 35.87 60.12
C ASP A 631 -5.80 34.81 61.22
N ALA A 632 -6.53 33.71 61.12
CA ALA A 632 -6.46 32.55 62.00
C ALA A 632 -6.41 31.25 61.18
N VAL A 633 -5.97 30.15 61.80
CA VAL A 633 -5.96 28.81 61.20
C VAL A 633 -6.65 27.86 62.17
N ILE A 634 -7.72 27.25 61.71
CA ILE A 634 -8.39 26.15 62.42
C ILE A 634 -7.71 24.84 62.04
N THR A 635 -7.24 24.07 63.01
CA THR A 635 -6.74 22.72 62.78
C THR A 635 -7.81 21.71 63.19
N VAL A 636 -8.36 20.99 62.23
CA VAL A 636 -9.32 19.90 62.44
C VAL A 636 -8.54 18.58 62.54
N THR A 637 -8.85 17.77 63.55
CA THR A 637 -8.17 16.50 63.81
C THR A 637 -9.19 15.37 63.90
N ASP A 638 -8.96 14.30 63.13
CA ASP A 638 -9.60 13.02 63.40
C ASP A 638 -8.88 12.36 64.59
N THR A 639 -9.54 12.38 65.74
CA THR A 639 -9.00 11.94 67.03
C THR A 639 -8.72 10.43 67.12
N GLN A 640 -9.21 9.64 66.15
CA GLN A 640 -9.04 8.19 66.14
C GLN A 640 -8.13 7.69 64.99
N SER A 641 -7.85 8.53 63.98
CA SER A 641 -6.82 8.27 62.97
C SER A 641 -5.57 9.15 63.09
N ASN A 642 -5.59 10.17 63.96
CA ASN A 642 -4.56 11.21 64.14
C ASN A 642 -4.22 12.00 62.85
N LYS A 643 -5.06 11.90 61.82
CA LYS A 643 -4.96 12.72 60.61
C LYS A 643 -5.48 14.13 60.90
N THR A 644 -4.83 15.15 60.33
CA THR A 644 -5.21 16.56 60.51
C THR A 644 -5.43 17.26 59.18
N LYS A 645 -6.31 18.26 59.15
CA LYS A 645 -6.53 19.18 58.01
C LYS A 645 -6.83 20.57 58.54
N THR A 646 -6.30 21.59 57.88
CA THR A 646 -6.46 23.00 58.28
C THR A 646 -7.57 23.70 57.48
N ILE A 647 -8.13 24.75 58.08
CA ILE A 647 -8.96 25.75 57.42
C ILE A 647 -8.32 27.11 57.67
N ASN A 648 -7.95 27.83 56.61
CA ASN A 648 -7.49 29.22 56.71
C ASN A 648 -8.70 30.13 56.94
N VAL A 649 -8.70 30.93 58.01
CA VAL A 649 -9.83 31.80 58.38
C VAL A 649 -9.41 33.25 58.35
N LYS A 650 -9.93 34.00 57.36
CA LYS A 650 -9.73 35.45 57.24
C LYS A 650 -10.93 36.18 57.81
N VAL A 651 -10.77 36.82 58.97
CA VAL A 651 -11.82 37.65 59.57
C VAL A 651 -11.55 39.10 59.20
N LYS A 652 -12.38 39.67 58.33
CA LYS A 652 -12.23 41.06 57.88
C LYS A 652 -12.44 42.00 59.06
N ALA A 653 -11.40 42.76 59.40
CA ALA A 653 -11.50 43.86 60.37
C ALA A 653 -12.55 44.89 59.93
N ALA A 654 -13.35 45.38 60.88
CA ALA A 654 -14.31 46.45 60.62
C ALA A 654 -13.56 47.72 60.18
N THR A 655 -13.56 47.97 58.88
CA THR A 655 -12.66 48.94 58.22
C THR A 655 -13.47 49.91 57.37
N GLY A 656 -13.55 51.15 57.86
CA GLY A 656 -14.26 52.25 57.22
C GLY A 656 -15.16 52.97 58.23
N LYS A 657 -15.22 54.30 58.10
CA LYS A 657 -16.35 55.09 58.63
C LYS A 657 -17.61 54.66 57.89
N LEU A 658 -18.78 54.85 58.50
CA LEU A 658 -20.05 54.74 57.78
C LEU A 658 -20.01 55.58 56.50
N ASP A 659 -20.48 55.04 55.38
CA ASP A 659 -20.91 55.81 54.22
C ASP A 659 -22.04 55.09 53.49
N ILE A 660 -22.97 55.86 52.93
CA ILE A 660 -24.24 55.38 52.37
C ILE A 660 -24.59 56.09 51.07
N VAL A 661 -25.10 55.32 50.10
CA VAL A 661 -25.36 55.81 48.74
C VAL A 661 -26.53 56.78 48.68
N ARG A 662 -27.68 56.43 49.28
CA ARG A 662 -28.95 57.16 49.14
C ARG A 662 -29.26 57.95 50.41
N LYS A 663 -29.17 59.28 50.31
CA LYS A 663 -29.50 60.23 51.40
C LYS A 663 -30.96 60.73 51.33
N ARG A 664 -31.75 60.16 50.40
CA ARG A 664 -33.21 60.27 50.27
C ARG A 664 -33.77 58.91 49.86
N VAL A 665 -34.87 58.49 50.48
CA VAL A 665 -35.65 57.30 50.13
C VAL A 665 -37.12 57.64 50.05
N GLU A 666 -37.83 57.01 49.12
CA GLU A 666 -39.27 57.19 48.91
C GLU A 666 -39.96 55.85 49.09
N LEU A 667 -41.03 55.85 49.88
CA LEU A 667 -41.72 54.65 50.33
C LEU A 667 -43.17 54.96 50.67
N ILE A 668 -43.95 53.93 50.99
CA ILE A 668 -45.36 54.03 51.36
C ILE A 668 -45.56 53.72 52.85
N VAL A 669 -46.68 54.13 53.44
CA VAL A 669 -47.06 53.71 54.79
C VAL A 669 -47.10 52.18 54.89
N GLY A 670 -46.37 51.61 55.85
CA GLY A 670 -46.21 50.18 56.06
C GLY A 670 -45.08 49.54 55.25
N GLY A 671 -44.60 50.18 54.18
CA GLY A 671 -43.53 49.69 53.31
C GLY A 671 -42.13 50.04 53.82
N PHE A 672 -41.12 49.70 53.02
CA PHE A 672 -39.70 49.94 53.31
C PHE A 672 -39.02 50.71 52.17
N GLY A 673 -37.96 51.44 52.49
CA GLY A 673 -37.03 52.04 51.54
C GLY A 673 -35.60 51.83 52.02
N ASP A 674 -34.68 51.54 51.10
CA ASP A 674 -33.31 51.13 51.38
C ASP A 674 -32.27 52.21 51.06
N THR A 675 -31.12 52.11 51.72
CA THR A 675 -29.86 52.64 51.18
C THR A 675 -28.77 51.59 51.29
N GLN A 676 -28.01 51.40 50.19
CA GLN A 676 -26.78 50.63 50.23
C GLN A 676 -25.75 51.30 51.16
N VAL A 677 -25.04 50.48 51.93
CA VAL A 677 -23.94 50.82 52.82
C VAL A 677 -22.63 50.46 52.11
N ILE A 678 -21.78 51.45 51.86
CA ILE A 678 -20.50 51.27 51.15
C ILE A 678 -19.38 50.92 52.13
N SER A 679 -19.39 51.52 53.31
CA SER A 679 -18.44 51.24 54.39
C SER A 679 -19.07 51.48 55.76
N GLY A 680 -18.43 50.99 56.82
CA GLY A 680 -19.03 50.90 58.16
C GLY A 680 -20.16 49.87 58.25
N MET A 681 -20.80 49.76 59.41
CA MET A 681 -21.97 48.90 59.61
C MET A 681 -22.94 49.55 60.60
N PRO A 682 -24.18 49.88 60.21
CA PRO A 682 -25.13 50.54 61.10
C PRO A 682 -25.51 49.66 62.31
N VAL A 683 -25.50 50.28 63.49
CA VAL A 683 -25.90 49.67 64.77
C VAL A 683 -27.30 50.16 65.10
N LYS A 684 -28.25 49.25 65.30
CA LYS A 684 -29.68 49.56 65.40
C LYS A 684 -29.99 50.49 66.57
N GLU A 685 -29.28 50.30 67.68
CA GLU A 685 -29.36 51.04 68.94
C GLU A 685 -28.85 52.48 68.83
N HIS A 686 -28.12 52.80 67.75
CA HIS A 686 -27.59 54.14 67.46
C HIS A 686 -28.32 54.82 66.28
N CYS A 687 -29.24 54.12 65.62
CA CYS A 687 -30.07 54.69 64.56
C CYS A 687 -31.34 55.33 65.16
N THR A 688 -31.69 56.54 64.72
CA THR A 688 -32.78 57.34 65.29
C THR A 688 -33.62 58.01 64.20
N SER A 689 -34.83 58.51 64.54
CA SER A 689 -35.68 59.26 63.60
C SER A 689 -36.14 60.57 64.22
N GLU A 690 -36.11 61.66 63.44
CA GLU A 690 -36.64 62.97 63.83
C GLU A 690 -38.17 62.91 64.09
N ASN A 691 -38.86 61.95 63.47
CA ASN A 691 -40.27 61.64 63.75
C ASN A 691 -40.55 60.15 63.50
N PRO A 692 -40.48 59.31 64.56
CA PRO A 692 -40.78 57.88 64.49
C PRO A 692 -42.21 57.54 64.02
N SER A 693 -43.16 58.47 64.12
CA SER A 693 -44.54 58.26 63.63
C SER A 693 -44.66 58.39 62.11
N ILE A 694 -43.64 58.93 61.43
CA ILE A 694 -43.57 59.00 59.97
C ILE A 694 -42.71 57.85 59.43
N ALA A 695 -41.48 57.68 59.91
CA ALA A 695 -40.60 56.59 59.53
C ALA A 695 -39.60 56.24 60.64
N VAL A 696 -39.12 54.99 60.66
CA VAL A 696 -38.10 54.49 61.59
C VAL A 696 -37.03 53.69 60.87
N PHE A 697 -35.82 53.62 61.44
CA PHE A 697 -34.86 52.59 61.07
C PHE A 697 -35.40 51.20 61.46
N ASP A 698 -35.28 50.22 60.56
CA ASP A 698 -35.83 48.88 60.76
C ASP A 698 -34.73 47.84 61.01
N ARG A 699 -33.81 47.65 60.05
CA ARG A 699 -32.77 46.62 60.08
C ARG A 699 -31.65 46.88 59.06
N VAL A 700 -30.56 46.13 59.18
CA VAL A 700 -29.52 45.99 58.15
C VAL A 700 -29.59 44.57 57.61
N GLU A 701 -29.49 44.38 56.29
CA GLU A 701 -29.37 43.06 55.67
C GLU A 701 -28.27 43.08 54.60
N THR A 702 -27.58 41.96 54.43
CA THR A 702 -26.61 41.75 53.35
C THR A 702 -27.22 40.77 52.35
N ASN A 703 -27.25 41.12 51.07
CA ASN A 703 -27.81 40.26 50.03
C ASN A 703 -26.86 39.10 49.66
N THR A 704 -27.34 38.15 48.85
CA THR A 704 -26.55 36.99 48.39
C THR A 704 -25.36 37.36 47.48
N PHE A 705 -25.23 38.62 47.07
CA PHE A 705 -24.07 39.15 46.34
C PHE A 705 -23.03 39.82 47.27
N GLY A 706 -23.27 39.84 48.58
CA GLY A 706 -22.37 40.44 49.57
C GLY A 706 -22.54 41.95 49.78
N GLU A 707 -23.57 42.55 49.19
CA GLU A 707 -23.87 43.98 49.35
C GLU A 707 -24.75 44.23 50.58
N THR A 708 -24.41 45.22 51.41
CA THR A 708 -25.15 45.55 52.63
C THR A 708 -26.10 46.72 52.43
N TYR A 709 -27.33 46.61 52.90
CA TYR A 709 -28.38 47.62 52.81
C TYR A 709 -28.99 47.93 54.17
N ALA A 710 -29.21 49.21 54.45
CA ALA A 710 -29.89 49.70 55.64
C ALA A 710 -31.34 50.09 55.29
N TYR A 711 -32.30 49.50 55.99
CA TYR A 711 -33.73 49.64 55.70
C TYR A 711 -34.42 50.62 56.65
N ILE A 712 -35.21 51.50 56.06
CA ILE A 712 -36.12 52.43 56.74
C ILE A 712 -37.55 51.98 56.48
N ARG A 713 -38.36 51.88 57.53
CA ARG A 713 -39.78 51.51 57.44
C ARG A 713 -40.67 52.74 57.55
N GLY A 714 -41.65 52.85 56.65
CA GLY A 714 -42.70 53.88 56.68
C GLY A 714 -43.76 53.53 57.71
N VAL A 715 -44.03 54.44 58.64
CA VAL A 715 -44.99 54.28 59.74
C VAL A 715 -46.25 55.14 59.51
N GLY A 716 -46.11 56.33 58.92
CA GLY A 716 -47.20 57.27 58.69
C GLY A 716 -46.88 58.27 57.58
N LYS A 717 -47.91 58.81 56.91
CA LYS A 717 -47.71 59.69 55.75
C LYS A 717 -47.02 61.00 56.17
N GLY A 718 -45.94 61.36 55.49
CA GLY A 718 -45.23 62.62 55.72
C GLY A 718 -43.81 62.61 55.16
N THR A 719 -42.95 63.46 55.70
CA THR A 719 -41.51 63.41 55.46
C THR A 719 -40.78 63.61 56.78
N THR A 720 -39.75 62.81 57.02
CA THR A 720 -38.89 62.85 58.21
C THR A 720 -37.46 62.54 57.80
N LYS A 721 -36.49 62.72 58.70
CA LYS A 721 -35.15 62.15 58.53
C LYS A 721 -34.91 61.02 59.51
N VAL A 722 -34.30 59.95 59.02
CA VAL A 722 -33.79 58.85 59.83
C VAL A 722 -32.26 58.93 59.82
N THR A 723 -31.68 59.07 61.00
CA THR A 723 -30.23 59.05 61.20
C THR A 723 -29.78 57.60 61.28
N ILE A 724 -28.96 57.18 60.32
CA ILE A 724 -28.29 55.89 60.29
C ILE A 724 -26.88 56.09 60.87
N SER A 725 -26.45 55.23 61.80
CA SER A 725 -25.21 55.41 62.58
C SER A 725 -24.52 54.08 62.86
N ASP A 726 -23.18 54.03 62.79
CA ASP A 726 -22.35 52.91 63.26
C ASP A 726 -21.88 53.09 64.72
N GLY A 727 -22.34 54.15 65.40
CA GLY A 727 -21.91 54.54 66.76
C GLY A 727 -20.73 55.51 66.79
N VAL A 728 -20.03 55.72 65.67
CA VAL A 728 -18.88 56.63 65.55
C VAL A 728 -19.13 57.73 64.51
N THR A 729 -19.87 57.40 63.45
CA THR A 729 -20.23 58.25 62.32
C THR A 729 -21.67 58.00 61.90
N SER A 730 -22.37 59.04 61.44
CA SER A 730 -23.79 58.98 61.10
C SER A 730 -24.18 59.85 59.92
N PHE A 731 -25.26 59.46 59.24
CA PHE A 731 -25.84 60.16 58.10
C PHE A 731 -27.35 60.25 58.24
N GLN A 732 -27.92 61.41 57.91
CA GLN A 732 -29.36 61.57 57.79
C GLN A 732 -29.85 61.14 56.41
N VAL A 733 -30.84 60.25 56.38
CA VAL A 733 -31.57 59.88 55.17
C VAL A 733 -32.98 60.48 55.25
N THR A 734 -33.35 61.26 54.23
CA THR A 734 -34.69 61.85 54.14
C THR A 734 -35.69 60.80 53.65
N ALA A 735 -36.61 60.40 54.53
CA ALA A 735 -37.64 59.40 54.24
C ALA A 735 -38.97 60.10 53.90
N ILE A 736 -39.40 59.97 52.64
CA ILE A 736 -40.67 60.52 52.14
C ILE A 736 -41.69 59.38 52.09
N VAL A 737 -42.65 59.40 53.01
CA VAL A 737 -43.64 58.34 53.21
C VAL A 737 -44.99 58.78 52.63
N THR A 738 -45.40 58.14 51.56
CA THR A 738 -46.62 58.43 50.79
C THR A 738 -47.81 57.56 51.24
N LYS A 739 -49.04 57.92 50.83
CA LYS A 739 -50.22 57.06 51.06
C LYS A 739 -50.02 55.76 50.25
N VAL A 740 -50.43 54.62 50.80
CA VAL A 740 -50.51 53.35 50.06
C VAL A 740 -51.30 53.56 48.75
N PRO A 741 -50.74 53.19 47.59
CA PRO A 741 -51.41 53.21 46.29
C PRO A 741 -52.68 52.36 46.30
N GLU A 742 -53.68 52.76 45.51
CA GLU A 742 -54.92 52.00 45.38
C GLU A 742 -54.72 50.82 44.43
N PHE A 743 -55.30 49.67 44.78
CA PHE A 743 -55.10 48.44 44.03
C PHE A 743 -55.69 48.53 42.62
N LYS A 744 -54.87 48.28 41.59
CA LYS A 744 -55.32 48.28 40.20
C LYS A 744 -54.57 47.24 39.38
N LEU A 745 -55.27 46.16 39.05
CA LEU A 745 -54.80 45.16 38.08
C LEU A 745 -54.78 45.78 36.68
N LEU A 746 -53.60 45.83 36.03
CA LEU A 746 -53.43 46.44 34.71
C LEU A 746 -53.74 45.48 33.54
N LYS A 747 -53.76 44.17 33.80
CA LYS A 747 -54.12 43.14 32.80
C LYS A 747 -54.75 41.92 33.47
N ASN A 748 -55.95 41.55 33.06
CA ASN A 748 -56.75 40.46 33.64
C ASN A 748 -56.86 39.20 32.76
N ILE A 749 -56.23 39.19 31.58
CA ILE A 749 -56.18 38.02 30.67
C ILE A 749 -54.75 37.81 30.18
N ILE A 750 -54.25 36.58 30.28
CA ILE A 750 -52.94 36.15 29.77
C ILE A 750 -53.10 34.87 28.95
N ASP A 751 -52.37 34.81 27.83
CA ASP A 751 -52.30 33.66 26.94
C ASP A 751 -50.80 33.36 26.70
N ILE A 752 -50.39 32.13 27.02
CA ILE A 752 -49.02 31.63 26.94
C ILE A 752 -48.99 30.21 26.37
N LYS A 753 -47.81 29.73 25.96
CA LYS A 753 -47.60 28.33 25.56
C LYS A 753 -47.00 27.52 26.71
N GLU A 754 -47.23 26.22 26.68
CA GLU A 754 -46.56 25.25 27.55
C GLU A 754 -45.02 25.34 27.40
N GLY A 755 -44.30 25.35 28.52
CA GLY A 755 -42.85 25.58 28.57
C GLY A 755 -42.41 27.01 28.17
N LYS A 756 -43.30 28.01 28.32
CA LYS A 756 -43.01 29.43 28.08
C LYS A 756 -43.59 30.33 29.17
N SER A 757 -42.91 31.45 29.38
CA SER A 757 -43.23 32.43 30.42
C SER A 757 -43.54 33.80 29.83
N SER A 758 -44.53 34.48 30.39
CA SER A 758 -44.83 35.90 30.18
C SER A 758 -44.32 36.70 31.36
N ILE A 759 -43.99 37.98 31.15
CA ILE A 759 -43.82 39.03 32.20
C ILE A 759 -45.16 39.42 32.88
N GLY A 760 -46.09 38.46 32.89
CA GLY A 760 -47.51 38.50 33.22
C GLY A 760 -48.21 39.85 33.30
N ALA A 761 -48.81 40.13 34.46
CA ALA A 761 -49.67 41.27 34.69
C ALA A 761 -49.02 42.26 35.64
N GLY A 762 -49.05 43.54 35.26
CA GLY A 762 -48.75 44.64 36.18
C GLY A 762 -49.91 44.86 37.15
N VAL A 763 -49.59 45.16 38.40
CA VAL A 763 -50.53 45.43 39.50
C VAL A 763 -50.06 46.66 40.25
N GLN A 764 -50.82 47.74 40.18
CA GLN A 764 -50.63 48.90 41.06
C GLN A 764 -51.09 48.52 42.48
N GLY A 765 -50.34 48.88 43.51
CA GLY A 765 -50.72 48.58 44.90
C GLY A 765 -49.57 48.70 45.91
N SER A 766 -49.71 48.06 47.07
CA SER A 766 -48.76 48.20 48.19
C SER A 766 -47.42 47.47 48.05
N GLY A 767 -47.23 46.64 47.02
CA GLY A 767 -46.06 45.75 46.90
C GLY A 767 -46.13 44.48 47.75
N ASN A 768 -46.94 44.46 48.80
CA ASN A 768 -47.17 43.30 49.64
C ASN A 768 -48.41 42.55 49.14
N PHE A 769 -48.22 41.57 48.27
CA PHE A 769 -49.29 40.79 47.65
C PHE A 769 -49.27 39.33 48.08
N SER A 770 -50.44 38.72 48.18
CA SER A 770 -50.62 37.26 48.21
C SER A 770 -51.19 36.77 46.87
N ILE A 771 -50.75 35.59 46.46
CA ILE A 771 -51.11 34.97 45.18
C ILE A 771 -51.85 33.67 45.49
N SER A 772 -52.98 33.43 44.82
CA SER A 772 -53.69 32.16 44.83
C SER A 772 -53.92 31.70 43.39
N ILE A 773 -53.61 30.43 43.11
CA ILE A 773 -53.73 29.83 41.78
C ILE A 773 -54.81 28.74 41.87
N GLN A 774 -55.87 28.84 41.07
CA GLN A 774 -57.00 27.89 41.12
C GLN A 774 -56.59 26.46 40.72
N ASN A 775 -55.64 26.34 39.79
CA ASN A 775 -54.99 25.09 39.45
C ASN A 775 -53.49 25.33 39.18
N SER A 776 -52.64 24.84 40.09
CA SER A 776 -51.18 24.97 40.09
C SER A 776 -50.44 24.00 39.16
N ASP A 777 -51.14 23.03 38.57
CA ASP A 777 -50.56 22.08 37.61
C ASP A 777 -50.50 22.68 36.21
N LEU A 778 -51.33 23.70 35.94
CA LEU A 778 -51.38 24.41 34.67
C LEU A 778 -50.36 25.56 34.59
N VAL A 779 -50.07 26.25 35.70
CA VAL A 779 -49.17 27.42 35.70
C VAL A 779 -48.27 27.52 36.94
N THR A 780 -47.14 28.21 36.77
CA THR A 780 -46.31 28.78 37.85
C THR A 780 -46.42 30.31 37.82
N VAL A 781 -46.36 30.97 38.98
CA VAL A 781 -46.35 32.44 39.10
C VAL A 781 -45.16 32.87 39.96
N SER A 782 -44.42 33.91 39.54
CA SER A 782 -43.27 34.43 40.29
C SER A 782 -43.68 35.32 41.47
N GLU A 783 -42.71 35.60 42.34
CA GLU A 783 -42.79 36.75 43.24
C GLU A 783 -42.91 38.08 42.47
N PRO A 784 -43.52 39.13 43.07
CA PRO A 784 -43.72 40.43 42.43
C PRO A 784 -42.41 41.21 42.22
N ASN A 785 -42.21 41.77 41.03
CA ASN A 785 -41.04 42.58 40.67
C ASN A 785 -41.44 44.01 40.23
N ASN A 786 -40.75 45.03 40.76
CA ASN A 786 -41.01 46.46 40.49
C ASN A 786 -39.96 47.10 39.55
N TYR A 787 -39.08 46.31 38.93
CA TYR A 787 -38.17 46.69 37.83
C TYR A 787 -37.42 48.04 37.94
N GLY A 788 -37.10 48.49 39.16
CA GLY A 788 -36.31 49.70 39.43
C GLY A 788 -37.07 50.90 40.01
N GLY A 789 -38.41 50.87 40.09
CA GLY A 789 -39.16 51.83 40.90
C GLY A 789 -40.53 52.25 40.36
N GLY A 790 -41.49 52.38 41.28
CA GLY A 790 -42.87 52.75 41.01
C GLY A 790 -43.81 52.17 42.06
N ASP A 791 -45.12 52.28 41.83
CA ASP A 791 -46.18 51.62 42.61
C ASP A 791 -46.76 50.39 41.90
N THR A 792 -46.16 49.97 40.79
CA THR A 792 -46.67 48.93 39.89
C THR A 792 -45.72 47.72 39.84
N TYR A 793 -46.25 46.55 40.20
CA TYR A 793 -45.50 45.31 40.36
C TYR A 793 -45.94 44.28 39.33
N PHE A 794 -44.99 43.58 38.72
CA PHE A 794 -45.22 42.58 37.68
C PHE A 794 -44.99 41.17 38.23
N PHE A 795 -45.85 40.25 37.82
CA PHE A 795 -45.78 38.84 38.19
C PHE A 795 -45.50 38.03 36.93
N GLY A 796 -44.36 37.34 36.86
CA GLY A 796 -44.09 36.40 35.78
C GLY A 796 -45.06 35.21 35.86
N ILE A 797 -45.59 34.75 34.73
CA ILE A 797 -46.45 33.56 34.68
C ILE A 797 -45.92 32.59 33.61
N GLU A 798 -45.69 31.36 34.01
CA GLU A 798 -45.18 30.25 33.20
C GLU A 798 -46.28 29.22 32.97
N GLY A 799 -46.42 28.73 31.74
CA GLY A 799 -47.36 27.66 31.39
C GLY A 799 -46.71 26.30 31.58
N LYS A 800 -47.19 25.51 32.54
CA LYS A 800 -46.72 24.14 32.82
C LYS A 800 -47.42 23.08 31.97
N LYS A 801 -48.72 23.26 31.74
CA LYS A 801 -49.59 22.28 31.06
C LYS A 801 -50.78 22.99 30.40
N ALA A 802 -51.16 22.54 29.21
CA ALA A 802 -52.30 23.08 28.48
C ALA A 802 -53.61 23.08 29.28
N GLY A 803 -54.39 24.17 29.16
CA GLY A 803 -55.65 24.36 29.87
C GLY A 803 -55.98 25.84 30.15
N THR A 804 -56.90 26.09 31.06
CA THR A 804 -57.24 27.44 31.53
C THR A 804 -57.39 27.44 33.05
N THR A 805 -56.85 28.45 33.71
CA THR A 805 -56.82 28.61 35.17
C THR A 805 -57.02 30.07 35.55
N GLN A 806 -57.27 30.34 36.84
CA GLN A 806 -57.35 31.69 37.38
C GLN A 806 -56.23 31.91 38.41
N VAL A 807 -55.60 33.09 38.33
CA VAL A 807 -54.60 33.58 39.29
C VAL A 807 -55.19 34.81 39.97
N THR A 808 -55.49 34.70 41.26
CA THR A 808 -55.98 35.80 42.08
C THR A 808 -54.81 36.45 42.81
N ILE A 809 -54.66 37.75 42.66
CA ILE A 809 -53.65 38.57 43.35
C ILE A 809 -54.39 39.47 44.34
N THR A 810 -53.99 39.45 45.61
CA THR A 810 -54.59 40.23 46.69
C THR A 810 -53.53 41.11 47.34
N ASP A 811 -53.79 42.40 47.44
CA ASP A 811 -52.97 43.33 48.21
C ASP A 811 -53.24 43.14 49.70
N ASN A 812 -52.21 42.70 50.43
CA ASN A 812 -52.30 42.36 51.85
C ASN A 812 -52.45 43.60 52.75
N VAL A 813 -52.22 44.81 52.23
CA VAL A 813 -52.38 46.08 52.97
C VAL A 813 -53.72 46.73 52.65
N THR A 814 -54.06 46.90 51.36
CA THR A 814 -55.35 47.52 50.96
C THR A 814 -56.54 46.55 50.98
N LYS A 815 -56.29 45.24 51.18
CA LYS A 815 -57.28 44.14 51.19
C LYS A 815 -58.11 44.03 49.91
N SER A 816 -57.62 44.62 48.82
CA SER A 816 -58.25 44.60 47.50
C SER A 816 -57.64 43.51 46.64
N SER A 817 -58.44 42.89 45.77
CA SER A 817 -58.03 41.73 44.97
C SER A 817 -58.41 41.89 43.50
N GLY A 818 -57.65 41.23 42.63
CA GLY A 818 -57.91 41.15 41.19
C GLY A 818 -57.63 39.74 40.67
N VAL A 819 -58.40 39.32 39.68
CA VAL A 819 -58.32 37.98 39.09
C VAL A 819 -57.79 38.07 37.66
N ILE A 820 -56.83 37.21 37.33
CA ILE A 820 -56.25 37.06 36.01
C ILE A 820 -56.66 35.68 35.47
N GLN A 821 -57.34 35.64 34.33
CA GLN A 821 -57.56 34.41 33.59
C GLN A 821 -56.31 34.08 32.77
N VAL A 822 -55.73 32.90 32.98
CA VAL A 822 -54.54 32.43 32.25
C VAL A 822 -54.91 31.23 31.39
N THR A 823 -54.69 31.34 30.09
CA THR A 823 -54.81 30.23 29.13
C THR A 823 -53.42 29.74 28.75
N VAL A 824 -53.20 28.43 28.86
CA VAL A 824 -51.97 27.77 28.41
C VAL A 824 -52.31 26.94 27.17
N ARG A 825 -51.69 27.27 26.04
CA ARG A 825 -51.79 26.50 24.79
C ARG A 825 -50.74 25.39 24.76
N GLU A 826 -51.09 24.26 24.15
CA GLU A 826 -50.22 23.09 24.01
C GLU A 826 -48.86 23.41 23.38
N LYS A 827 -47.85 22.62 23.77
CA LYS A 827 -46.57 22.52 23.09
C LYS A 827 -46.81 22.15 21.61
N ASN A 828 -46.06 22.75 20.70
CA ASN A 828 -46.39 22.77 19.26
C ASN A 828 -46.50 21.34 18.66
N THR A 829 -47.72 20.89 18.35
CA THR A 829 -47.99 19.50 17.87
C THR A 829 -47.76 19.30 16.37
N ASP A 830 -47.07 20.23 15.71
CA ASP A 830 -46.82 20.20 14.28
C ASP A 830 -45.60 19.31 13.99
N PHE A 831 -45.87 18.03 13.75
CA PHE A 831 -44.87 17.02 13.44
C PHE A 831 -44.34 17.24 12.01
N GLN A 832 -43.03 17.45 11.85
CA GLN A 832 -42.41 17.85 10.58
C GLN A 832 -41.03 17.19 10.38
N LEU A 833 -40.67 16.97 9.12
CA LEU A 833 -39.39 16.39 8.67
C LEU A 833 -38.69 17.39 7.74
N SER A 834 -37.35 17.34 7.67
CA SER A 834 -36.56 18.19 6.76
C SER A 834 -36.76 17.87 5.28
N THR A 835 -37.18 16.64 4.95
CA THR A 835 -37.69 16.26 3.63
C THR A 835 -38.75 15.16 3.75
N SER A 836 -39.56 15.00 2.71
CA SER A 836 -40.54 13.89 2.53
C SER A 836 -40.14 12.94 1.39
N ASN A 837 -38.99 13.17 0.75
CA ASN A 837 -38.45 12.31 -0.29
C ASN A 837 -36.92 12.23 -0.21
N VAL A 838 -36.39 11.07 -0.59
CA VAL A 838 -34.96 10.75 -0.68
C VAL A 838 -34.77 9.92 -1.95
N THR A 839 -33.71 10.20 -2.71
CA THR A 839 -33.26 9.36 -3.82
C THR A 839 -31.84 8.90 -3.53
N LEU A 840 -31.61 7.60 -3.65
CA LEU A 840 -30.34 6.94 -3.40
C LEU A 840 -30.00 6.03 -4.58
N ASN A 841 -28.73 5.66 -4.69
CA ASN A 841 -28.33 4.45 -5.38
C ASN A 841 -28.22 3.31 -4.35
N GLU A 842 -28.23 2.08 -4.81
CA GLU A 842 -27.95 0.89 -4.02
C GLU A 842 -26.63 1.04 -3.21
N ASN A 843 -26.64 0.66 -1.93
CA ASN A 843 -25.59 0.85 -0.92
C ASN A 843 -25.24 2.31 -0.52
N GLN A 844 -25.89 3.35 -1.07
CA GLN A 844 -25.73 4.73 -0.59
C GLN A 844 -26.61 5.04 0.63
N ASN A 845 -26.28 6.09 1.39
CA ASN A 845 -27.09 6.58 2.50
C ASN A 845 -27.28 8.09 2.50
N GLN A 846 -28.38 8.56 3.11
CA GLN A 846 -28.73 9.98 3.23
C GLN A 846 -29.37 10.24 4.61
N GLN A 847 -29.04 11.38 5.22
CA GLN A 847 -29.66 11.82 6.48
C GLN A 847 -30.92 12.66 6.27
N VAL A 848 -31.91 12.47 7.13
CA VAL A 848 -33.13 13.29 7.26
C VAL A 848 -33.32 13.65 8.73
N THR A 849 -33.65 14.90 9.03
CA THR A 849 -33.81 15.39 10.40
C THR A 849 -35.29 15.63 10.71
N ILE A 850 -35.73 15.26 11.90
CA ILE A 850 -37.05 15.57 12.43
C ILE A 850 -37.02 17.01 12.98
N THR A 851 -37.81 17.91 12.41
CA THR A 851 -37.73 19.36 12.64
C THR A 851 -38.87 19.92 13.50
N GLY A 852 -39.90 19.12 13.76
CA GLY A 852 -40.98 19.41 14.69
C GLY A 852 -41.65 18.12 15.15
N GLY A 853 -42.18 18.09 16.38
CA GLY A 853 -42.76 16.90 17.02
C GLY A 853 -42.97 17.12 18.53
N SER A 854 -43.76 16.24 19.17
CA SER A 854 -44.18 16.41 20.56
C SER A 854 -43.49 15.49 21.57
N GLY A 855 -43.18 14.24 21.20
CA GLY A 855 -42.51 13.23 22.04
C GLY A 855 -41.36 12.48 21.35
N GLU A 856 -41.23 11.18 21.64
CA GLU A 856 -40.22 10.30 21.04
C GLU A 856 -40.65 9.83 19.64
N PHE A 857 -39.71 9.28 18.86
CA PHE A 857 -39.93 8.91 17.47
C PHE A 857 -39.69 7.42 17.23
N THR A 858 -40.67 6.75 16.65
CA THR A 858 -40.55 5.38 16.14
C THR A 858 -40.55 5.39 14.62
N VAL A 859 -39.85 4.45 13.99
CA VAL A 859 -39.63 4.45 12.54
C VAL A 859 -39.71 3.04 12.00
N THR A 860 -40.37 2.87 10.85
CA THR A 860 -40.49 1.60 10.14
C THR A 860 -40.31 1.82 8.64
N SER A 861 -39.73 0.84 7.93
CA SER A 861 -39.73 0.80 6.46
C SER A 861 -40.77 -0.22 5.99
N ASN A 862 -41.53 0.09 4.95
CA ASN A 862 -42.46 -0.89 4.34
C ASN A 862 -41.74 -1.96 3.50
N ALA A 863 -40.45 -1.76 3.20
CA ALA A 863 -39.65 -2.59 2.32
C ALA A 863 -38.17 -2.54 2.75
N GLU A 864 -37.82 -3.19 3.85
CA GLU A 864 -36.45 -3.22 4.39
C GLU A 864 -35.42 -3.84 3.43
N SER A 865 -35.86 -4.68 2.49
CA SER A 865 -35.03 -5.19 1.39
C SER A 865 -34.66 -4.12 0.35
N VAL A 866 -35.40 -3.01 0.28
CA VAL A 866 -35.17 -1.89 -0.63
C VAL A 866 -34.50 -0.73 0.10
N ALA A 867 -34.97 -0.35 1.30
CA ALA A 867 -34.33 0.66 2.13
C ALA A 867 -34.50 0.41 3.63
N THR A 868 -33.41 0.59 4.39
CA THR A 868 -33.37 0.53 5.87
C THR A 868 -33.15 1.91 6.48
N VAL A 869 -33.37 2.04 7.79
CA VAL A 869 -33.19 3.33 8.50
C VAL A 869 -32.71 3.14 9.93
N ASN A 870 -31.66 3.87 10.29
CA ASN A 870 -31.12 3.96 11.64
C ASN A 870 -31.51 5.31 12.27
N VAL A 871 -31.83 5.30 13.57
CA VAL A 871 -32.32 6.49 14.30
C VAL A 871 -31.35 6.88 15.40
N SER A 872 -30.98 8.16 15.47
CA SER A 872 -30.18 8.72 16.56
C SER A 872 -30.69 10.11 16.94
N GLY A 873 -31.38 10.20 18.08
CA GLY A 873 -32.06 11.42 18.52
C GLY A 873 -33.11 11.88 17.51
N THR A 874 -32.90 13.05 16.90
CA THR A 874 -33.75 13.61 15.84
C THR A 874 -33.27 13.33 14.42
N THR A 875 -32.20 12.55 14.25
CA THR A 875 -31.60 12.25 12.92
C THR A 875 -31.90 10.82 12.49
N LEU A 876 -32.33 10.69 11.24
CA LEU A 876 -32.64 9.44 10.54
C LEU A 876 -31.58 9.22 9.45
N THR A 877 -30.80 8.15 9.53
CA THR A 877 -29.88 7.76 8.45
C THR A 877 -30.53 6.65 7.64
N ILE A 878 -30.90 6.97 6.40
CA ILE A 878 -31.60 6.08 5.47
C ILE A 878 -30.58 5.45 4.53
N ASN A 879 -30.57 4.12 4.40
CA ASN A 879 -29.64 3.38 3.54
C ASN A 879 -30.41 2.65 2.43
N GLY A 880 -29.95 2.76 1.19
CA GLY A 880 -30.49 2.01 0.05
C GLY A 880 -29.89 0.60 0.00
N VAL A 881 -30.74 -0.42 -0.18
CA VAL A 881 -30.37 -1.85 -0.04
C VAL A 881 -30.53 -2.62 -1.35
N SER A 882 -31.54 -2.30 -2.16
CA SER A 882 -31.68 -2.81 -3.54
C SER A 882 -32.57 -1.90 -4.39
N GLU A 883 -32.52 -2.05 -5.72
CA GLU A 883 -33.33 -1.28 -6.68
C GLU A 883 -34.85 -1.39 -6.39
N GLY A 884 -35.51 -0.26 -6.13
CA GLY A 884 -36.94 -0.21 -5.86
C GLY A 884 -37.45 1.11 -5.26
N ASP A 885 -38.74 1.12 -4.93
CA ASP A 885 -39.40 2.21 -4.19
C ASP A 885 -39.80 1.71 -2.79
N ALA A 886 -39.38 2.43 -1.75
CA ALA A 886 -39.73 2.19 -0.36
C ALA A 886 -40.37 3.43 0.29
N VAL A 887 -41.10 3.22 1.38
CA VAL A 887 -41.73 4.27 2.18
C VAL A 887 -41.36 4.05 3.63
N ILE A 888 -40.59 4.98 4.18
CA ILE A 888 -40.27 5.02 5.61
C ILE A 888 -41.36 5.83 6.31
N THR A 889 -41.97 5.25 7.34
CA THR A 889 -42.96 5.90 8.19
C THR A 889 -42.32 6.27 9.52
N VAL A 890 -42.21 7.57 9.78
CA VAL A 890 -41.80 8.14 11.06
C VAL A 890 -43.07 8.46 11.85
N THR A 891 -43.12 8.11 13.14
CA THR A 891 -44.27 8.33 14.02
C THR A 891 -43.84 8.99 15.31
N ASP A 892 -44.42 10.16 15.62
CA ASP A 892 -44.33 10.82 16.93
C ASP A 892 -45.24 10.06 17.91
N THR A 893 -44.63 9.38 18.90
CA THR A 893 -45.35 8.50 19.83
C THR A 893 -46.28 9.25 20.78
N GLN A 894 -46.06 10.56 20.99
CA GLN A 894 -46.85 11.36 21.93
C GLN A 894 -48.06 12.03 21.26
N SER A 895 -47.97 12.41 19.99
CA SER A 895 -49.12 12.91 19.22
C SER A 895 -49.83 11.84 18.38
N ASN A 896 -49.24 10.66 18.25
CA ASN A 896 -49.67 9.57 17.37
C ASN A 896 -49.88 10.02 15.91
N LYS A 897 -49.11 11.03 15.47
CA LYS A 897 -49.07 11.50 14.08
C LYS A 897 -47.94 10.81 13.34
N ASN A 898 -48.18 10.45 12.08
CA ASN A 898 -47.17 9.90 11.18
C ASN A 898 -46.79 10.89 10.07
N LYS A 899 -45.58 10.69 9.53
CA LYS A 899 -45.03 11.37 8.36
C LYS A 899 -44.23 10.34 7.56
N THR A 900 -44.37 10.39 6.25
CA THR A 900 -43.69 9.45 5.34
C THR A 900 -42.52 10.11 4.61
N ILE A 901 -41.48 9.32 4.37
CA ILE A 901 -40.36 9.64 3.48
C ILE A 901 -40.42 8.62 2.35
N SER A 902 -40.65 9.09 1.12
CA SER A 902 -40.58 8.24 -0.08
C SER A 902 -39.11 8.08 -0.48
N VAL A 903 -38.62 6.84 -0.49
CA VAL A 903 -37.22 6.50 -0.82
C VAL A 903 -37.18 5.79 -2.18
N LYS A 904 -36.63 6.47 -3.19
CA LYS A 904 -36.31 5.87 -4.48
C LYS A 904 -34.89 5.33 -4.43
N VAL A 905 -34.70 4.03 -4.47
CA VAL A 905 -33.38 3.40 -4.61
C VAL A 905 -33.22 2.98 -6.06
N LYS A 906 -32.32 3.66 -6.78
CA LYS A 906 -31.89 3.23 -8.11
C LYS A 906 -30.90 2.08 -7.98
N LYS A 907 -30.85 1.22 -8.99
CA LYS A 907 -29.72 0.29 -9.18
C LYS A 907 -28.39 1.05 -9.11
N ALA A 908 -27.36 0.44 -8.54
CA ALA A 908 -26.01 0.96 -8.74
C ALA A 908 -25.66 0.92 -10.25
N GLU A 909 -25.07 1.99 -10.75
CA GLU A 909 -24.40 1.96 -12.06
C GLU A 909 -23.12 1.15 -11.91
N VAL A 910 -22.91 0.18 -12.81
CA VAL A 910 -21.69 -0.63 -12.83
C VAL A 910 -20.50 0.27 -13.13
N LEU A 911 -19.44 0.17 -12.33
CA LEU A 911 -18.16 0.82 -12.60
C LEU A 911 -17.63 0.34 -13.95
N GLU A 912 -17.56 1.23 -14.93
CA GLU A 912 -16.91 1.00 -16.22
C GLU A 912 -15.70 1.93 -16.32
N ILE A 913 -14.56 1.40 -16.76
CA ILE A 913 -13.34 2.18 -17.01
C ILE A 913 -12.84 1.96 -18.44
N GLY A 914 -12.01 2.89 -18.94
CA GLY A 914 -11.49 2.89 -20.30
C GLY A 914 -10.39 1.86 -20.55
N ARG A 915 -9.15 2.32 -20.76
CA ARG A 915 -8.01 1.39 -20.97
C ARG A 915 -7.67 0.66 -19.68
N THR A 916 -7.57 -0.67 -19.76
CA THR A 916 -7.12 -1.57 -18.69
C THR A 916 -5.62 -1.94 -18.82
N LYS A 917 -4.89 -1.28 -19.72
CA LYS A 917 -3.44 -1.41 -19.88
C LYS A 917 -2.79 -0.04 -19.97
N ILE A 918 -1.74 0.19 -19.18
CA ILE A 918 -1.03 1.47 -19.11
C ILE A 918 0.48 1.22 -19.02
N SER A 919 1.23 1.75 -19.98
CA SER A 919 2.69 1.92 -19.86
C SER A 919 2.97 3.36 -19.42
N VAL A 920 3.80 3.55 -18.40
CA VAL A 920 4.10 4.86 -17.81
C VAL A 920 5.54 4.90 -17.27
N PHE A 921 6.19 6.06 -17.25
CA PHE A 921 7.50 6.20 -16.64
C PHE A 921 7.41 6.40 -15.11
N VAL A 922 8.39 5.87 -14.37
CA VAL A 922 8.49 6.01 -12.91
C VAL A 922 8.41 7.47 -12.46
N GLY A 923 7.62 7.76 -11.42
CA GLY A 923 7.36 9.10 -10.91
C GLY A 923 6.32 9.93 -11.67
N LYS A 924 5.78 9.43 -12.80
CA LYS A 924 4.66 10.04 -13.54
C LYS A 924 3.32 9.39 -13.17
N TYR A 925 2.22 9.85 -13.79
CA TYR A 925 0.89 9.26 -13.62
C TYR A 925 0.44 8.54 -14.89
N GLY A 926 -0.08 7.33 -14.71
CA GLY A 926 -0.85 6.61 -15.71
C GLY A 926 -2.33 6.96 -15.58
N THR A 927 -2.98 7.31 -16.68
CA THR A 927 -4.39 7.74 -16.68
C THR A 927 -5.31 6.74 -17.37
N THR A 928 -6.56 6.63 -16.92
CA THR A 928 -7.63 5.97 -17.68
C THR A 928 -8.96 6.68 -17.44
N ALA A 929 -9.86 6.63 -18.42
CA ALA A 929 -11.19 7.24 -18.29
C ALA A 929 -12.07 6.44 -17.33
N LEU A 930 -12.88 7.14 -16.54
CA LEU A 930 -14.05 6.62 -15.85
C LEU A 930 -15.23 6.78 -16.82
N LEU A 931 -15.93 5.69 -17.14
CA LEU A 931 -17.00 5.68 -18.15
C LEU A 931 -18.40 5.59 -17.52
N LYS A 932 -18.51 4.95 -16.34
CA LYS A 932 -19.70 4.89 -15.46
C LYS A 932 -19.29 4.60 -14.02
N GLY A 933 -20.17 4.90 -13.08
CA GLY A 933 -19.92 4.69 -11.64
C GLY A 933 -18.87 5.66 -11.07
N MET A 934 -18.43 5.42 -9.84
CA MET A 934 -17.35 6.20 -9.21
C MET A 934 -16.58 5.31 -8.23
N PRO A 935 -15.26 5.15 -8.37
CA PRO A 935 -14.49 4.23 -7.52
C PRO A 935 -14.25 4.80 -6.12
N ILE A 936 -14.25 3.92 -5.13
CA ILE A 936 -13.98 4.23 -3.72
C ILE A 936 -12.48 4.02 -3.47
N LYS A 937 -11.79 5.05 -2.96
CA LYS A 937 -10.33 5.05 -2.79
C LYS A 937 -9.85 3.91 -1.88
N GLU A 938 -10.60 3.64 -0.82
CA GLU A 938 -10.34 2.61 0.18
C GLU A 938 -10.53 1.18 -0.37
N HIS A 939 -11.22 1.03 -1.51
CA HIS A 939 -11.44 -0.25 -2.19
C HIS A 939 -10.53 -0.44 -3.41
N CYS A 940 -9.74 0.56 -3.79
CA CYS A 940 -8.78 0.47 -4.90
C CYS A 940 -7.44 -0.09 -4.38
N VAL A 941 -7.03 -1.27 -4.85
CA VAL A 941 -5.92 -2.05 -4.29
C VAL A 941 -4.92 -2.43 -5.38
N SER A 942 -3.64 -2.12 -5.17
CA SER A 942 -2.54 -2.59 -6.02
C SER A 942 -2.00 -3.94 -5.52
N GLU A 943 -1.69 -4.86 -6.44
CA GLU A 943 -1.00 -6.12 -6.11
C GLU A 943 0.43 -5.88 -5.61
N ASP A 944 1.08 -4.81 -6.07
CA ASP A 944 2.32 -4.30 -5.50
C ASP A 944 2.30 -2.77 -5.44
N PRO A 945 1.95 -2.18 -4.27
CA PRO A 945 1.93 -0.74 -4.09
C PRO A 945 3.31 -0.08 -4.13
N ASN A 946 4.40 -0.85 -4.15
CA ASN A 946 5.75 -0.32 -4.40
C ASN A 946 5.98 -0.02 -5.88
N ILE A 947 5.24 -0.65 -6.81
CA ILE A 947 5.36 -0.44 -8.26
C ILE A 947 4.41 0.67 -8.72
N ALA A 948 3.10 0.54 -8.43
CA ALA A 948 2.10 1.54 -8.78
C ALA A 948 0.92 1.54 -7.80
N VAL A 949 0.23 2.68 -7.64
CA VAL A 949 -0.95 2.83 -6.76
C VAL A 949 -2.03 3.72 -7.38
N PHE A 950 -3.30 3.45 -7.09
CA PHE A 950 -4.38 4.41 -7.33
C PHE A 950 -4.15 5.68 -6.50
N ASP A 951 -4.32 6.86 -7.11
CA ASP A 951 -4.15 8.16 -6.45
C ASP A 951 -5.49 8.90 -6.28
N ARG A 952 -6.17 9.20 -7.39
CA ARG A 952 -7.40 10.03 -7.39
C ARG A 952 -8.24 9.81 -8.64
N VAL A 953 -9.45 10.33 -8.62
CA VAL A 953 -10.25 10.66 -9.81
C VAL A 953 -10.44 12.18 -9.83
N GLU A 954 -10.37 12.79 -11.01
CA GLU A 954 -10.65 14.22 -11.21
C GLU A 954 -12.05 14.47 -11.77
N GLU A 955 -12.56 15.69 -11.65
CA GLU A 955 -13.88 16.11 -12.17
C GLU A 955 -14.02 15.93 -13.69
N SER A 956 -12.89 15.76 -14.39
CA SER A 956 -12.74 15.41 -15.80
C SER A 956 -12.96 13.91 -16.10
N GLU A 957 -13.65 13.18 -15.21
CA GLU A 957 -13.92 11.74 -15.30
C GLU A 957 -12.65 10.90 -15.60
N THR A 958 -11.51 11.31 -15.03
CA THR A 958 -10.20 10.68 -15.28
C THR A 958 -9.60 10.10 -14.01
N ILE A 959 -9.32 8.79 -14.03
CA ILE A 959 -8.62 8.03 -12.98
C ILE A 959 -7.11 8.20 -13.14
N TYR A 960 -6.43 8.57 -12.05
CA TYR A 960 -4.98 8.71 -11.97
C TYR A 960 -4.36 7.59 -11.12
N ILE A 961 -3.40 6.88 -11.71
CA ILE A 961 -2.57 5.85 -11.07
C ILE A 961 -1.14 6.37 -11.03
N LYS A 962 -0.55 6.45 -9.85
CA LYS A 962 0.82 6.93 -9.63
C LYS A 962 1.83 5.82 -9.87
N ALA A 963 2.83 6.06 -10.70
CA ALA A 963 3.97 5.17 -10.90
C ALA A 963 5.03 5.41 -9.82
N VAL A 964 5.40 4.38 -9.07
CA VAL A 964 6.21 4.46 -7.84
C VAL A 964 7.62 3.89 -8.04
N ASN A 965 7.75 2.66 -8.56
CA ASN A 965 9.04 2.05 -8.95
C ASN A 965 8.92 1.28 -10.25
N VAL A 966 10.07 1.06 -10.92
CA VAL A 966 10.16 0.29 -12.16
C VAL A 966 9.75 -1.17 -11.94
N GLY A 967 8.84 -1.67 -12.77
CA GLY A 967 8.27 -3.00 -12.63
C GLY A 967 6.93 -3.14 -13.37
N ARG A 968 6.15 -4.17 -13.03
CA ARG A 968 4.79 -4.38 -13.55
C ARG A 968 3.89 -4.91 -12.46
N THR A 969 2.68 -4.38 -12.35
CA THR A 969 1.69 -4.76 -11.33
C THR A 969 0.27 -4.51 -11.82
N ASN A 970 -0.74 -5.18 -11.25
CA ASN A 970 -2.14 -4.83 -11.50
C ASN A 970 -2.66 -3.90 -10.39
N VAL A 971 -3.37 -2.85 -10.79
CA VAL A 971 -4.10 -1.95 -9.89
C VAL A 971 -5.60 -2.20 -10.05
N THR A 972 -6.21 -2.70 -8.98
CA THR A 972 -7.66 -2.91 -8.88
C THR A 972 -8.33 -1.55 -8.67
N ILE A 973 -9.21 -1.17 -9.59
CA ILE A 973 -10.13 -0.02 -9.43
C ILE A 973 -11.51 -0.60 -9.05
N SER A 974 -12.14 -0.07 -7.99
CA SER A 974 -13.35 -0.66 -7.40
C SER A 974 -14.28 0.40 -6.81
N ASP A 975 -15.58 0.22 -6.97
CA ASP A 975 -16.63 1.00 -6.29
C ASP A 975 -17.15 0.29 -5.01
N GLY A 976 -16.62 -0.91 -4.69
CA GLY A 976 -17.07 -1.77 -3.59
C GLY A 976 -18.14 -2.81 -3.97
N ILE A 977 -18.68 -2.75 -5.19
CA ILE A 977 -19.67 -3.67 -5.75
C ILE A 977 -19.09 -4.39 -6.99
N THR A 978 -18.40 -3.64 -7.84
CA THR A 978 -17.79 -4.07 -9.10
C THR A 978 -16.36 -3.53 -9.22
N SER A 979 -15.48 -4.27 -9.88
CA SER A 979 -14.06 -3.92 -9.98
C SER A 979 -13.43 -4.31 -11.30
N HIS A 980 -12.39 -3.56 -11.67
CA HIS A 980 -11.62 -3.72 -12.90
C HIS A 980 -10.12 -3.76 -12.57
N GLN A 981 -9.38 -4.67 -13.19
CA GLN A 981 -7.92 -4.69 -13.12
C GLN A 981 -7.32 -3.79 -14.21
N VAL A 982 -6.34 -2.97 -13.83
CA VAL A 982 -5.50 -2.20 -14.73
C VAL A 982 -4.07 -2.74 -14.66
N ASP A 983 -3.60 -3.32 -15.76
CA ASP A 983 -2.23 -3.84 -15.96
C ASP A 983 -1.29 -2.65 -16.21
N VAL A 984 -0.43 -2.35 -15.23
CA VAL A 984 0.45 -1.17 -15.22
C VAL A 984 1.91 -1.59 -15.38
N GLU A 985 2.52 -1.18 -16.48
CA GLU A 985 3.95 -1.31 -16.76
C GLU A 985 4.64 0.02 -16.41
N VAL A 986 5.48 0.01 -15.37
CA VAL A 986 6.28 1.16 -14.96
C VAL A 986 7.70 1.04 -15.51
N LYS A 987 8.05 1.92 -16.44
CA LYS A 987 9.36 1.97 -17.12
C LYS A 987 10.34 2.86 -16.36
N LYS A 988 11.64 2.54 -16.45
CA LYS A 988 12.72 3.47 -16.04
C LYS A 988 12.63 4.72 -16.93
N LEU A 989 12.79 5.91 -16.35
CA LEU A 989 13.01 7.13 -17.14
C LEU A 989 14.25 6.94 -18.05
N PRO A 990 14.26 7.52 -19.27
CA PRO A 990 15.46 7.57 -20.09
C PRO A 990 16.60 8.28 -19.37
N ASP A 991 17.83 7.92 -19.70
CA ASP A 991 18.99 8.72 -19.31
C ASP A 991 19.01 10.02 -20.14
N PHE A 992 19.37 11.15 -19.52
CA PHE A 992 19.38 12.44 -20.21
C PHE A 992 20.32 12.43 -21.42
N ASN A 993 19.79 12.85 -22.57
CA ASN A 993 20.48 13.00 -23.85
C ASN A 993 19.91 14.21 -24.63
N LEU A 994 20.77 14.88 -25.40
CA LEU A 994 20.41 15.98 -26.28
C LEU A 994 20.92 15.64 -27.69
N ASP A 995 20.01 15.52 -28.66
CA ASP A 995 20.35 15.05 -30.01
C ASP A 995 21.32 16.00 -30.74
N LEU A 996 21.13 17.32 -30.57
CA LEU A 996 21.92 18.36 -31.23
C LEU A 996 22.56 19.30 -30.21
N THR A 997 23.90 19.34 -30.19
CA THR A 997 24.70 20.34 -29.44
C THR A 997 24.98 21.60 -30.28
N ARG A 998 24.71 21.57 -31.58
CA ARG A 998 24.81 22.72 -32.49
C ARG A 998 23.65 22.76 -33.47
N LEU A 999 23.09 23.96 -33.66
CA LEU A 999 22.04 24.25 -34.63
C LEU A 999 22.41 25.55 -35.36
N ILE A 1000 22.29 25.55 -36.69
CA ILE A 1000 22.44 26.74 -37.53
C ILE A 1000 21.04 27.06 -38.08
N MET A 1001 20.65 28.33 -38.05
CA MET A 1001 19.34 28.79 -38.52
C MET A 1001 19.46 30.10 -39.30
N PHE A 1002 18.55 30.32 -40.22
CA PHE A 1002 18.33 31.63 -40.84
C PHE A 1002 17.42 32.50 -39.96
N LYS A 1003 17.59 33.82 -40.04
CA LYS A 1003 16.76 34.76 -39.27
C LYS A 1003 15.27 34.66 -39.66
N GLY A 1004 14.41 34.31 -38.71
CA GLY A 1004 12.98 34.05 -38.92
C GLY A 1004 12.62 32.57 -39.11
N GLU A 1005 13.60 31.67 -39.18
CA GLU A 1005 13.38 30.23 -39.27
C GLU A 1005 12.82 29.65 -37.95
N ASN A 1006 12.10 28.53 -38.05
CA ASN A 1006 11.69 27.69 -36.93
C ASN A 1006 12.29 26.30 -37.09
N SER A 1007 12.87 25.76 -36.01
CA SER A 1007 13.44 24.42 -35.97
C SER A 1007 13.08 23.71 -34.65
N SER A 1008 13.42 22.44 -34.51
CA SER A 1008 13.12 21.62 -33.32
C SER A 1008 14.28 20.72 -32.95
N VAL A 1009 14.58 20.61 -31.66
CA VAL A 1009 15.60 19.71 -31.11
C VAL A 1009 14.98 18.71 -30.15
N GLU A 1010 15.39 17.44 -30.25
CA GLU A 1010 14.95 16.37 -29.34
C GLU A 1010 15.76 16.35 -28.04
N ILE A 1011 15.03 16.30 -26.92
CA ILE A 1011 15.59 16.17 -25.57
C ILE A 1011 15.03 14.90 -24.93
N GLN A 1012 15.89 13.90 -24.70
CA GLN A 1012 15.50 12.69 -23.97
C GLN A 1012 15.83 12.82 -22.48
N GLY A 1013 15.00 12.28 -21.59
CA GLY A 1013 15.27 12.29 -20.14
C GLY A 1013 14.02 12.32 -19.27
N SER A 1014 14.09 12.97 -18.11
CA SER A 1014 13.00 12.94 -17.12
C SER A 1014 11.73 13.73 -17.48
N GLY A 1015 11.81 14.60 -18.49
CA GLY A 1015 10.76 15.56 -18.84
C GLY A 1015 10.73 16.83 -17.97
N ASP A 1016 11.36 16.84 -16.78
CA ASP A 1016 11.47 18.06 -15.97
C ASP A 1016 12.80 18.78 -16.23
N PHE A 1017 12.86 19.46 -17.36
CA PHE A 1017 14.03 20.22 -17.79
C PHE A 1017 13.97 21.68 -17.30
N GLU A 1018 15.08 22.13 -16.70
CA GLU A 1018 15.45 23.53 -16.52
C GLU A 1018 16.16 24.01 -17.79
N ILE A 1019 15.64 25.04 -18.45
CA ILE A 1019 16.16 25.56 -19.71
C ILE A 1019 16.51 27.04 -19.50
N THR A 1020 17.75 27.42 -19.84
CA THR A 1020 18.22 28.80 -19.75
C THR A 1020 18.93 29.22 -21.04
N VAL A 1021 18.75 30.47 -21.47
CA VAL A 1021 19.31 31.01 -22.71
C VAL A 1021 20.25 32.16 -22.36
N SER A 1022 21.48 32.16 -22.89
CA SER A 1022 22.49 33.18 -22.60
C SER A 1022 22.09 34.57 -23.11
N GLU A 1023 21.47 34.64 -24.28
CA GLU A 1023 20.95 35.86 -24.88
C GLU A 1023 19.50 35.63 -25.37
N PRO A 1024 18.48 35.83 -24.52
CA PRO A 1024 17.09 35.53 -24.83
C PRO A 1024 16.42 36.51 -25.82
N GLY A 1025 17.14 37.53 -26.30
CA GLY A 1025 16.68 38.38 -27.42
C GLY A 1025 16.86 37.73 -28.80
N LYS A 1026 17.82 36.80 -28.92
CA LYS A 1026 18.18 36.17 -30.22
C LYS A 1026 17.25 35.05 -30.64
N ILE A 1027 16.59 34.37 -29.70
CA ILE A 1027 15.65 33.27 -29.97
C ILE A 1027 14.40 33.37 -29.10
N ASN A 1028 13.29 32.82 -29.60
CA ASN A 1028 12.19 32.37 -28.76
C ASN A 1028 12.16 30.83 -28.72
N PHE A 1029 11.55 30.22 -27.71
CA PHE A 1029 11.37 28.77 -27.67
C PHE A 1029 10.07 28.33 -26.98
N THR A 1030 9.57 27.16 -27.37
CA THR A 1030 8.45 26.44 -26.72
C THR A 1030 8.79 24.95 -26.67
N ARG A 1031 8.09 24.15 -25.85
CA ARG A 1031 8.33 22.70 -25.76
C ARG A 1031 7.04 21.90 -25.63
N THR A 1032 7.08 20.60 -25.92
CA THR A 1032 5.98 19.68 -25.56
C THR A 1032 5.87 19.56 -24.04
N GLU A 1033 4.64 19.45 -23.52
CA GLU A 1033 4.37 19.40 -22.08
C GLU A 1033 4.63 18.02 -21.47
N GLU A 1034 4.35 16.96 -22.23
CA GLU A 1034 4.56 15.56 -21.83
C GLU A 1034 5.69 14.90 -22.63
N LEU A 1035 6.21 13.81 -22.08
CA LEU A 1035 7.12 12.87 -22.75
C LEU A 1035 6.34 12.04 -23.76
N ASP A 1036 6.91 11.82 -24.94
CA ASP A 1036 6.37 10.89 -25.93
C ASP A 1036 6.53 9.41 -25.50
N VAL A 1037 6.12 8.47 -26.36
CA VAL A 1037 6.24 7.02 -26.11
C VAL A 1037 7.69 6.52 -26.02
N ASN A 1038 8.66 7.30 -26.50
CA ASN A 1038 10.10 7.02 -26.46
C ASN A 1038 10.84 7.77 -25.33
N GLY A 1039 10.13 8.64 -24.59
CA GLY A 1039 10.71 9.46 -23.52
C GLY A 1039 11.43 10.73 -24.01
N VAL A 1040 10.98 11.28 -25.14
CA VAL A 1040 11.48 12.52 -25.76
C VAL A 1040 10.53 13.69 -25.48
N ILE A 1041 11.08 14.89 -25.32
CA ILE A 1041 10.40 16.19 -25.42
C ILE A 1041 11.01 16.96 -26.58
N TYR A 1042 10.17 17.60 -27.39
CA TYR A 1042 10.60 18.48 -28.48
C TYR A 1042 10.74 19.91 -27.97
N LEU A 1043 11.89 20.54 -28.23
CA LEU A 1043 12.15 21.96 -28.01
C LEU A 1043 12.09 22.69 -29.35
N TYR A 1044 11.02 23.42 -29.61
CA TYR A 1044 10.86 24.26 -30.80
C TYR A 1044 11.52 25.62 -30.57
N ILE A 1045 12.36 26.05 -31.52
CA ILE A 1045 13.17 27.27 -31.44
C ILE A 1045 12.88 28.15 -32.66
N THR A 1046 12.68 29.45 -32.44
CA THR A 1046 12.49 30.47 -33.47
C THR A 1046 13.67 31.43 -33.45
N ALA A 1047 14.32 31.66 -34.60
CA ALA A 1047 15.43 32.61 -34.72
C ALA A 1047 14.93 34.06 -34.90
N LEU A 1048 15.37 34.99 -34.05
CA LEU A 1048 14.90 36.39 -34.03
C LEU A 1048 15.97 37.39 -34.48
N GLU A 1049 17.19 37.28 -33.97
CA GLU A 1049 18.30 38.21 -34.25
C GLU A 1049 19.60 37.47 -34.59
N LEU A 1050 20.48 38.15 -35.32
CA LEU A 1050 21.71 37.55 -35.87
C LEU A 1050 22.77 37.29 -34.78
N GLY A 1051 23.62 36.30 -35.05
CA GLY A 1051 24.75 35.93 -34.19
C GLY A 1051 24.51 34.62 -33.43
N GLU A 1052 25.34 34.38 -32.41
CA GLU A 1052 25.35 33.12 -31.67
C GLU A 1052 24.71 33.30 -30.28
N THR A 1053 24.03 32.27 -29.78
CA THR A 1053 23.47 32.18 -28.42
C THR A 1053 23.52 30.73 -27.93
N GLN A 1054 23.50 30.51 -26.61
CA GLN A 1054 23.57 29.18 -26.01
C GLN A 1054 22.31 28.88 -25.20
N VAL A 1055 21.75 27.69 -25.41
CA VAL A 1055 20.62 27.14 -24.67
C VAL A 1055 21.14 26.01 -23.79
N THR A 1056 21.30 26.29 -22.50
CA THR A 1056 21.66 25.27 -21.50
C THR A 1056 20.41 24.53 -21.07
N ILE A 1057 20.39 23.22 -21.30
CA ILE A 1057 19.29 22.31 -20.98
C ILE A 1057 19.77 21.39 -19.87
N LYS A 1058 19.07 21.39 -18.74
CA LYS A 1058 19.43 20.61 -17.55
C LYS A 1058 18.25 19.76 -17.08
N ASP A 1059 18.44 18.46 -17.02
CA ASP A 1059 17.50 17.55 -16.39
C ASP A 1059 17.58 17.70 -14.87
N LYS A 1060 16.49 18.15 -14.23
CA LYS A 1060 16.46 18.34 -12.77
C LYS A 1060 16.48 17.02 -11.99
N HIS A 1061 16.11 15.90 -12.61
CA HIS A 1061 16.06 14.59 -11.96
C HIS A 1061 17.43 13.90 -11.96
N SER A 1062 18.11 13.81 -13.12
CA SER A 1062 19.45 13.24 -13.21
C SER A 1062 20.58 14.23 -12.86
N GLY A 1063 20.27 15.53 -12.80
CA GLY A 1063 21.23 16.61 -12.52
C GLY A 1063 22.19 16.91 -13.68
N LYS A 1064 22.13 16.14 -14.77
CA LYS A 1064 22.93 16.33 -15.98
C LYS A 1064 22.46 17.56 -16.76
N SER A 1065 23.38 18.19 -17.47
CA SER A 1065 23.10 19.31 -18.38
C SER A 1065 23.98 19.26 -19.62
N ASP A 1066 23.44 19.73 -20.74
CA ASP A 1066 24.17 19.95 -21.99
C ASP A 1066 23.80 21.32 -22.58
N VAL A 1067 24.56 21.78 -23.57
CA VAL A 1067 24.45 23.12 -24.16
C VAL A 1067 24.28 23.04 -25.67
N LEU A 1068 23.09 23.41 -26.14
CA LEU A 1068 22.84 23.67 -27.55
C LEU A 1068 23.37 25.06 -27.92
N THR A 1069 24.36 25.13 -28.80
CA THR A 1069 24.77 26.39 -29.43
C THR A 1069 23.89 26.66 -30.66
N VAL A 1070 23.10 27.73 -30.64
CA VAL A 1070 22.30 28.18 -31.79
C VAL A 1070 23.01 29.34 -32.47
N LYS A 1071 23.32 29.20 -33.76
CA LYS A 1071 23.95 30.24 -34.58
C LYS A 1071 23.00 30.72 -35.67
N ILE A 1072 22.64 31.99 -35.61
CA ILE A 1072 21.69 32.62 -36.52
C ILE A 1072 22.45 33.46 -37.56
N ILE A 1073 22.18 33.19 -38.83
CA ILE A 1073 22.79 33.84 -39.99
C ILE A 1073 21.73 34.57 -40.85
N GLU A 1074 22.19 35.46 -41.72
CA GLU A 1074 21.35 36.00 -42.78
C GLU A 1074 21.13 34.95 -43.88
N ASP A 1075 19.98 35.05 -44.55
CA ASP A 1075 19.65 34.21 -45.70
C ASP A 1075 20.50 34.62 -46.91
N PHE A 1076 20.92 33.65 -47.73
CA PHE A 1076 21.85 33.84 -48.85
C PHE A 1076 21.19 33.52 -50.19
N ASP A 1077 20.72 34.55 -50.88
CA ASP A 1077 20.56 34.59 -52.35
C ASP A 1077 21.94 34.67 -53.06
#